data_AF-A0A414HL25-F1
#
_entry.id   AF-A0A414HL25-F1
#
_cell.length_a   1.000
_cell.length_b   1.000
_cell.length_c   1.000
_cell.angle_alpha   90.00
_cell.angle_beta   90.00
_cell.angle_gamma   90.00
#
_symmetry.space_group_name_H-M   'P 1'
#
loop_
_entity.id
_entity.type
_entity.pdbx_description
1 polymer ?
#
loop_
_entity_poly.entity_id
_entity_poly.type
_entity_poly.pdbx_seq_one_letter_code
_entity_poly.pdbx_strand_id
1 'polypeptide(L)'
;MKKKFIRVMFFGALALTTFSYVGCKDYDDDIDRLEQKITENANAIAEINKLIEGGSVITKVENITGGVEVTLSNGKSFTIKNGDAGKDGTQWTIGEDGYWYQDGKKTEFKAKGDKGEPGTPGEPGTPGTPGEPGEPGQPGTPGKDGDTYIPGEDGFWYKNEVKPENKTDKTWIVPGVVSVADMGDYYIFSNLKNEAGEATSATVYKYSATFVSSLVHVPSNINKDLGDVVFLPVIAYDNNSKNTAVYEYNSSNQPLYRTLVNGWAEYEYKLNPANVNPQYYTGISFVEQTATTTTRATEVGLPLAKVVTTTDRGKLIVKASAGDNANNPNAFKMYKDDSEQGTAYDNPDGKPMKESTKYGEAGKVNMLAYMVKNTNEQLGETANINVVSDYVATKRMVVEQEETTIGFAVDADKYADPTVKAPALPLLSDMYKKAETKVNDYLASLPVNLKFLYTADPLDLEPLLTGLATEFHTNTGFDADESQYVLTDLGFENVTFQYEAVSYMDAEVDQTKRYLKLDGSKISVIDKQSASIGRQAVLKVKMYVDGKFVMSKLMKIEFVEQEQQTKDFVNTDLKEQTLACTALYGGGAKLAAATAYQTATVVEGLKIDFDQYFNALQVSKAKFVEYYGGGNPTVEVTKDGVKFDGWSFDSEEAGKNLTIDYSNIEGSAITDNNNVYFGLKNQLRAGTYVIKFTYSTTNTAPTYKAFTITATLVVKDPVHTWTYNPSMWEGTEYMLGYGQPTSGDYGAPFLMKATIEDGFMDSWDGCGQWDFELVTTAPASEMTLTTDIATNKHVLNIFDKKWMGKKIRVRAVEYIETKDAAKNNRKINNIVSATKTSEFDIMFVNPVVYAQVNAAAAWYLVDKANTTVLKEGAYLPIYRFVKLYDIKRGETNGMMFDGSQEEPWFERNEVEIGKGLFKMHKVEVSYKLSDKNDAIVQRHASILKSTDGKEVGLLKWNNDEGVLVGDVDQPIIIDVTIKNSWMGQPEQTTTQTQEITVYVKKADTKYTVPATGFLGTLAAPEGLGSYADLN
;
A
#
# COMPACT_ATOMS: atom_id res chain seq x y z
N MET A 1 -16.48 23.00 -1.93
CA MET A 1 -17.77 23.64 -2.26
C MET A 1 -18.21 23.22 -3.66
N LYS A 2 -19.34 22.52 -3.72
CA LYS A 2 -20.35 22.47 -4.80
C LYS A 2 -19.89 22.31 -6.26
N LYS A 3 -20.14 21.12 -6.81
CA LYS A 3 -20.83 20.99 -8.11
C LYS A 3 -22.03 20.05 -7.96
N LYS A 4 -23.20 20.67 -7.75
CA LYS A 4 -24.54 20.09 -7.96
C LYS A 4 -24.99 20.44 -9.39
N PHE A 5 -26.02 19.71 -9.84
CA PHE A 5 -26.85 19.88 -11.05
C PHE A 5 -26.30 19.14 -12.28
N ILE A 6 -27.06 18.29 -12.99
CA ILE A 6 -28.47 18.34 -13.39
C ILE A 6 -29.00 16.90 -13.63
N ARG A 7 -30.22 16.58 -13.16
CA ARG A 7 -31.33 15.94 -13.92
C ARG A 7 -32.40 15.37 -12.97
N VAL A 8 -33.28 16.26 -12.52
CA VAL A 8 -34.68 15.93 -12.20
C VAL A 8 -35.51 16.69 -13.22
N MET A 9 -36.27 15.96 -14.04
CA MET A 9 -37.57 16.33 -14.62
C MET A 9 -37.89 15.29 -15.69
N PHE A 10 -38.71 14.29 -15.36
CA PHE A 10 -39.95 14.02 -16.09
C PHE A 10 -40.77 12.92 -15.37
N PHE A 11 -42.06 13.19 -15.27
CA PHE A 11 -43.17 12.33 -14.79
C PHE A 11 -43.36 12.15 -13.28
N GLY A 12 -44.08 13.10 -12.70
CA GLY A 12 -45.15 12.78 -11.76
C GLY A 12 -46.50 12.79 -12.49
N ALA A 13 -47.27 11.71 -12.38
CA ALA A 13 -48.72 11.71 -12.20
C ALA A 13 -49.27 10.27 -12.07
N LEU A 14 -49.90 9.97 -10.92
CA LEU A 14 -50.75 8.81 -10.57
C LEU A 14 -50.05 7.42 -10.58
N ALA A 15 -50.12 6.57 -9.56
CA ALA A 15 -51.11 6.40 -8.51
C ALA A 15 -50.50 5.70 -7.27
N LEU A 16 -51.23 5.80 -6.18
CA LEU A 16 -50.94 5.39 -4.81
C LEU A 16 -50.59 3.90 -4.63
N THR A 17 -49.91 3.63 -3.50
CA THR A 17 -49.53 2.32 -2.89
C THR A 17 -48.14 1.78 -3.26
N THR A 18 -47.09 2.44 -2.76
CA THR A 18 -45.74 1.87 -2.72
C THR A 18 -45.48 1.25 -1.33
N PHE A 19 -45.32 -0.07 -1.31
CA PHE A 19 -44.53 -0.76 -0.30
C PHE A 19 -43.19 -0.05 -0.14
N SER A 20 -42.75 0.15 1.11
CA SER A 20 -41.44 0.68 1.44
C SER A 20 -40.35 -0.30 0.98
N TYR A 21 -39.88 -0.14 -0.25
CA TYR A 21 -38.58 -0.67 -0.65
C TYR A 21 -37.51 0.02 0.22
N VAL A 22 -36.79 -0.76 1.02
CA VAL A 22 -35.51 -0.33 1.60
C VAL A 22 -34.57 -0.14 0.41
N GLY A 23 -34.43 1.12 -0.02
CA GLY A 23 -33.75 1.47 -1.25
C GLY A 23 -32.26 1.11 -1.22
N CYS A 24 -31.69 0.81 -2.39
CA CYS A 24 -30.28 0.49 -2.64
C CYS A 24 -29.27 1.45 -1.98
N LYS A 25 -29.73 2.62 -1.52
CA LYS A 25 -28.90 3.60 -0.84
C LYS A 25 -28.25 3.07 0.45
N ASP A 26 -28.96 2.27 1.25
CA ASP A 26 -28.37 1.77 2.51
C ASP A 26 -27.27 0.72 2.24
N TYR A 27 -27.40 -0.06 1.15
CA TYR A 27 -26.38 -1.01 0.70
C TYR A 27 -25.17 -0.31 0.08
N ASP A 28 -25.39 0.72 -0.75
CA ASP A 28 -24.32 1.52 -1.32
C ASP A 28 -23.54 2.27 -0.21
N ASP A 29 -24.23 2.86 0.77
CA ASP A 29 -23.60 3.54 1.91
C ASP A 29 -22.82 2.55 2.83
N ASP A 30 -23.28 1.29 2.94
CA ASP A 30 -22.58 0.22 3.67
C ASP A 30 -21.35 -0.29 2.91
N ILE A 31 -21.43 -0.42 1.57
CA ILE A 31 -20.31 -0.79 0.70
C ILE A 31 -19.21 0.29 0.74
N ASP A 32 -19.57 1.57 0.59
CA ASP A 32 -18.63 2.69 0.65
C ASP A 32 -17.90 2.74 2.01
N ARG A 33 -18.61 2.46 3.11
CA ARG A 33 -18.02 2.39 4.46
C ARG A 33 -17.08 1.20 4.62
N LEU A 34 -17.41 0.05 4.04
CA LEU A 34 -16.55 -1.15 4.05
C LEU A 34 -15.29 -0.93 3.20
N GLU A 35 -15.40 -0.34 2.02
CA GLU A 35 -14.25 0.02 1.17
C GLU A 35 -13.32 1.02 1.86
N GLN A 36 -13.88 2.01 2.58
CA GLN A 36 -13.09 2.94 3.39
C GLN A 36 -12.30 2.21 4.48
N LYS A 37 -12.93 1.30 5.23
CA LYS A 37 -12.25 0.52 6.28
C LYS A 37 -11.19 -0.44 5.74
N ILE A 38 -11.44 -1.06 4.59
CA ILE A 38 -10.46 -1.91 3.89
C ILE A 38 -9.24 -1.07 3.50
N THR A 39 -9.46 0.13 2.98
CA THR A 39 -8.38 1.06 2.61
C THR A 39 -7.59 1.51 3.84
N GLU A 40 -8.25 1.81 4.96
CA GLU A 40 -7.60 2.19 6.23
C GLU A 40 -6.75 1.03 6.80
N ASN A 41 -7.28 -0.19 6.81
CA ASN A 41 -6.53 -1.38 7.25
C ASN A 41 -5.36 -1.70 6.31
N ALA A 42 -5.54 -1.56 4.99
CA ALA A 42 -4.47 -1.75 4.01
C ALA A 42 -3.32 -0.77 4.22
N ASN A 43 -3.62 0.51 4.50
CA ASN A 43 -2.62 1.53 4.81
C ASN A 43 -1.86 1.22 6.11
N ALA A 44 -2.55 0.80 7.17
CA ALA A 44 -1.92 0.41 8.42
C ALA A 44 -0.98 -0.80 8.25
N ILE A 45 -1.40 -1.80 7.47
CA ILE A 45 -0.57 -2.99 7.17
C ILE A 45 0.65 -2.61 6.32
N ALA A 46 0.49 -1.72 5.32
CA ALA A 46 1.60 -1.23 4.51
C ALA A 46 2.65 -0.48 5.35
N GLU A 47 2.21 0.31 6.33
CA GLU A 47 3.12 1.03 7.23
C GLU A 47 3.83 0.10 8.22
N ILE A 48 3.13 -0.92 8.74
CA ILE A 48 3.75 -2.01 9.52
C ILE A 48 4.82 -2.73 8.70
N ASN A 49 4.51 -3.14 7.46
CA ASN A 49 5.45 -3.82 6.57
C ASN A 49 6.70 -2.98 6.32
N LYS A 50 6.53 -1.68 6.02
CA LYS A 50 7.66 -0.76 5.82
C LYS A 50 8.55 -0.66 7.07
N LEU A 51 7.97 -0.67 8.27
CA LEU A 51 8.74 -0.62 9.52
C LEU A 51 9.44 -1.94 9.84
N ILE A 52 8.84 -3.08 9.45
CA ILE A 52 9.45 -4.40 9.57
C ILE A 52 10.61 -4.58 8.59
N GLU A 53 10.44 -4.14 7.33
CA GLU A 53 11.51 -4.07 6.32
C GLU A 53 12.65 -3.15 6.79
N GLY A 54 12.34 -2.11 7.56
CA GLY A 54 13.30 -1.23 8.25
C GLY A 54 13.95 -1.83 9.51
N GLY A 55 13.72 -3.11 9.81
CA GLY A 55 14.35 -3.84 10.93
C GLY A 55 13.59 -3.82 12.25
N SER A 56 12.35 -3.30 12.30
CA SER A 56 11.49 -3.41 13.49
C SER A 56 10.86 -4.81 13.57
N VAL A 57 10.63 -5.35 14.77
CA VAL A 57 9.96 -6.64 14.96
C VAL A 57 8.70 -6.47 15.79
N ILE A 58 7.68 -7.30 15.56
CA ILE A 58 6.45 -7.31 16.38
C ILE A 58 6.81 -7.85 17.76
N THR A 59 6.58 -7.04 18.79
CA THR A 59 6.87 -7.38 20.18
C THR A 59 5.63 -7.75 20.97
N LYS A 60 4.44 -7.32 20.51
CA LYS A 60 3.17 -7.56 21.19
C LYS A 60 2.00 -7.53 20.21
N VAL A 61 1.06 -8.46 20.36
CA VAL A 61 -0.24 -8.44 19.69
C VAL A 61 -1.31 -8.65 20.74
N GLU A 62 -2.26 -7.72 20.82
CA GLU A 62 -3.31 -7.73 21.83
C GLU A 62 -4.69 -7.60 21.20
N ASN A 63 -5.62 -8.43 21.66
CA ASN A 63 -7.02 -8.28 21.31
C ASN A 63 -7.57 -7.04 22.01
N ILE A 64 -8.21 -6.17 21.24
CA ILE A 64 -8.94 -5.00 21.75
C ILE A 64 -10.42 -5.13 21.38
N THR A 65 -11.28 -4.35 22.00
CA THR A 65 -12.69 -4.30 21.62
C THR A 65 -12.82 -3.82 20.16
N GLY A 66 -13.28 -4.70 19.28
CA GLY A 66 -13.49 -4.39 17.87
C GLY A 66 -12.24 -4.51 16.98
N GLY A 67 -11.20 -5.25 17.39
CA GLY A 67 -10.03 -5.48 16.54
C GLY A 67 -8.80 -6.01 17.28
N VAL A 68 -7.61 -5.79 16.70
CA VAL A 68 -6.31 -6.14 17.29
C VAL A 68 -5.37 -4.95 17.28
N GLU A 69 -4.57 -4.79 18.32
CA GLU A 69 -3.47 -3.82 18.39
C GLU A 69 -2.12 -4.55 18.28
N VAL A 70 -1.26 -4.07 17.39
CA VAL A 70 0.07 -4.63 17.10
C VAL A 70 1.14 -3.61 17.47
N THR A 71 2.06 -3.98 18.37
CA THR A 71 3.18 -3.12 18.81
C THR A 71 4.50 -3.63 18.25
N LEU A 72 5.33 -2.70 17.76
CA LEU A 72 6.66 -2.96 17.22
C LEU A 72 7.77 -2.64 18.23
N SER A 73 8.97 -3.18 17.99
CA SER A 73 10.18 -2.97 18.80
C SER A 73 10.66 -1.52 18.87
N ASN A 74 10.21 -0.67 17.96
CA ASN A 74 10.49 0.77 17.96
C ASN A 74 9.50 1.58 18.84
N GLY A 75 8.57 0.91 19.53
CA GLY A 75 7.60 1.52 20.43
C GLY A 75 6.34 2.07 19.75
N LYS A 76 6.18 1.91 18.44
CA LYS A 76 4.93 2.27 17.72
C LYS A 76 3.90 1.14 17.80
N SER A 77 2.63 1.52 17.95
CA SER A 77 1.48 0.60 17.91
C SER A 77 0.54 0.96 16.76
N PHE A 78 -0.07 -0.07 16.18
CA PHE A 78 -1.02 0.03 15.08
C PHE A 78 -2.28 -0.76 15.42
N THR A 79 -3.45 -0.15 15.17
CA THR A 79 -4.74 -0.79 15.42
C THR A 79 -5.36 -1.27 14.11
N ILE A 80 -5.70 -2.55 14.05
CA ILE A 80 -6.47 -3.17 12.95
C ILE A 80 -7.89 -3.38 13.47
N LYS A 81 -8.88 -2.74 12.84
CA LYS A 81 -10.28 -2.79 13.28
C LYS A 81 -11.07 -3.84 12.51
N ASN A 82 -12.04 -4.47 13.19
CA ASN A 82 -13.06 -5.32 12.57
C ASN A 82 -14.10 -4.48 11.81
N GLY A 83 -14.85 -5.12 10.92
CA GLY A 83 -16.06 -4.55 10.33
C GLY A 83 -17.10 -4.24 11.41
N ASP A 84 -17.90 -3.19 11.20
CA ASP A 84 -19.08 -2.97 12.06
C ASP A 84 -20.19 -3.91 11.58
N ALA A 85 -21.06 -4.36 12.49
CA ALA A 85 -22.27 -5.05 12.08
C ALA A 85 -23.12 -4.13 11.17
N GLY A 86 -23.59 -4.66 10.05
CA GLY A 86 -24.58 -3.97 9.22
C GLY A 86 -25.85 -3.68 10.01
N LYS A 87 -26.66 -2.72 9.57
CA LYS A 87 -27.99 -2.52 10.17
C LYS A 87 -28.82 -3.78 9.96
N ASP A 88 -29.45 -4.28 11.02
CA ASP A 88 -30.40 -5.38 10.91
C ASP A 88 -31.49 -5.04 9.89
N GLY A 89 -31.73 -5.96 8.95
CA GLY A 89 -32.85 -5.86 8.01
C GLY A 89 -34.18 -5.90 8.76
N THR A 90 -35.20 -5.25 8.19
CA THR A 90 -36.55 -5.22 8.75
C THR A 90 -37.08 -6.61 9.08
N GLN A 91 -37.48 -6.83 10.33
CA GLN A 91 -37.96 -8.11 10.84
C GLN A 91 -39.46 -8.26 10.57
N TRP A 92 -39.84 -9.30 9.84
CA TRP A 92 -41.23 -9.70 9.64
C TRP A 92 -41.59 -10.87 10.55
N THR A 93 -42.65 -10.71 11.34
CA THR A 93 -43.16 -11.74 12.25
C THR A 93 -44.67 -11.91 12.07
N ILE A 94 -45.22 -13.06 12.44
CA ILE A 94 -46.67 -13.25 12.49
C ILE A 94 -47.08 -13.08 13.95
N GLY A 95 -47.90 -12.06 14.24
CA GLY A 95 -48.44 -11.87 15.58
C GLY A 95 -49.37 -13.03 15.96
N GLU A 96 -49.56 -13.27 17.25
CA GLU A 96 -50.50 -14.30 17.74
C GLU A 96 -51.93 -14.10 17.22
N ASP A 97 -52.26 -12.89 16.76
CA ASP A 97 -53.54 -12.52 16.14
C ASP A 97 -53.64 -12.85 14.64
N GLY A 98 -52.61 -13.47 14.06
CA GLY A 98 -52.60 -13.94 12.67
C GLY A 98 -52.30 -12.87 11.62
N TYR A 99 -51.88 -11.67 12.02
CA TYR A 99 -51.44 -10.61 11.11
C TYR A 99 -49.92 -10.58 10.96
N TRP A 100 -49.42 -10.11 9.81
CA TRP A 100 -48.01 -9.81 9.65
C TRP A 100 -47.63 -8.56 10.45
N TYR A 101 -46.47 -8.58 11.11
CA TYR A 101 -45.89 -7.48 11.88
C TYR A 101 -44.54 -7.11 11.27
N GLN A 102 -44.33 -5.82 11.02
CA GLN A 102 -43.07 -5.25 10.56
C GLN A 102 -42.41 -4.52 11.73
N ASP A 103 -41.26 -5.01 12.21
CA ASP A 103 -40.54 -4.47 13.38
C ASP A 103 -41.46 -4.27 14.62
N GLY A 104 -42.32 -5.25 14.88
CA GLY A 104 -43.26 -5.22 16.01
C GLY A 104 -44.51 -4.33 15.79
N LYS A 105 -44.69 -3.73 14.61
CA LYS A 105 -45.92 -3.01 14.25
C LYS A 105 -46.84 -3.87 13.39
N LYS A 106 -48.06 -4.06 13.88
CA LYS A 106 -49.13 -4.80 13.18
C LYS A 106 -49.44 -4.17 11.83
N THR A 107 -49.48 -5.00 10.78
CA THR A 107 -49.90 -4.60 9.43
C THR A 107 -51.37 -4.96 9.20
N GLU A 108 -51.93 -4.51 8.08
CA GLU A 108 -53.31 -4.83 7.67
C GLU A 108 -53.45 -6.21 6.99
N PHE A 109 -52.35 -6.90 6.74
CA PHE A 109 -52.33 -8.16 6.00
C PHE A 109 -52.39 -9.39 6.93
N LYS A 110 -53.41 -10.25 6.77
CA LYS A 110 -53.49 -11.54 7.46
C LYS A 110 -52.53 -12.55 6.83
N ALA A 111 -51.87 -13.37 7.65
CA ALA A 111 -50.93 -14.37 7.19
C ALA A 111 -51.57 -15.62 6.56
N LYS A 112 -52.92 -15.74 6.58
CA LYS A 112 -53.68 -16.82 5.94
C LYS A 112 -55.10 -16.38 5.58
N GLY A 113 -55.60 -16.78 4.40
CA GLY A 113 -56.97 -16.50 3.94
C GLY A 113 -58.01 -17.50 4.48
N ASP A 114 -59.24 -17.03 4.71
CA ASP A 114 -60.33 -17.83 5.30
C ASP A 114 -60.89 -18.88 4.31
N LYS A 115 -61.10 -20.12 4.78
CA LYS A 115 -61.59 -21.29 4.04
C LYS A 115 -63.13 -21.37 4.08
N GLY A 116 -63.77 -21.61 2.94
CA GLY A 116 -65.24 -21.69 2.80
C GLY A 116 -65.90 -22.87 3.55
N GLU A 117 -67.16 -22.68 3.97
CA GLU A 117 -67.90 -23.59 4.86
C GLU A 117 -68.38 -24.90 4.21
N PRO A 118 -68.24 -26.05 4.89
CA PRO A 118 -68.99 -27.29 4.61
C PRO A 118 -70.22 -27.48 5.52
N GLY A 119 -71.26 -28.14 4.99
CA GLY A 119 -72.60 -28.31 5.62
C GLY A 119 -72.74 -29.34 6.76
N THR A 120 -73.92 -29.29 7.40
CA THR A 120 -74.38 -29.89 8.68
C THR A 120 -74.92 -31.35 8.57
N PRO A 121 -75.41 -32.01 9.66
CA PRO A 121 -74.73 -32.61 10.83
C PRO A 121 -75.22 -34.08 11.14
N GLY A 122 -74.77 -34.71 12.23
CA GLY A 122 -75.38 -35.92 12.83
C GLY A 122 -75.09 -36.06 14.34
N GLU A 123 -76.10 -36.44 15.12
CA GLU A 123 -76.28 -36.23 16.58
C GLU A 123 -75.62 -37.26 17.56
N PRO A 124 -75.60 -36.97 18.88
CA PRO A 124 -74.54 -37.35 19.83
C PRO A 124 -74.88 -38.48 20.84
N GLY A 125 -73.88 -38.87 21.64
CA GLY A 125 -74.06 -39.54 22.95
C GLY A 125 -72.93 -39.21 23.95
N THR A 126 -73.31 -38.83 25.17
CA THR A 126 -72.51 -38.43 26.36
C THR A 126 -72.37 -39.59 27.38
N PRO A 127 -71.82 -39.47 28.62
CA PRO A 127 -70.82 -38.58 29.25
C PRO A 127 -69.77 -39.33 30.13
N GLY A 128 -68.84 -38.58 30.74
CA GLY A 128 -68.26 -38.91 32.07
C GLY A 128 -67.26 -37.87 32.57
N THR A 129 -67.61 -37.08 33.60
CA THR A 129 -66.76 -36.06 34.25
C THR A 129 -66.16 -36.55 35.57
N PRO A 130 -64.89 -36.22 35.85
CA PRO A 130 -64.50 -35.92 37.24
C PRO A 130 -63.62 -34.66 37.42
N GLY A 131 -64.09 -33.77 38.31
CA GLY A 131 -63.39 -32.97 39.34
C GLY A 131 -62.26 -31.99 38.98
N GLU A 132 -62.42 -30.70 39.34
CA GLU A 132 -61.36 -29.68 39.37
C GLU A 132 -60.47 -29.79 40.63
N PRO A 133 -59.13 -29.86 40.47
CA PRO A 133 -58.15 -29.49 41.50
C PRO A 133 -57.56 -28.10 41.23
N GLY A 134 -57.38 -27.31 42.29
CA GLY A 134 -57.10 -25.86 42.26
C GLY A 134 -55.74 -25.41 41.71
N GLU A 135 -55.64 -24.09 41.46
CA GLU A 135 -54.51 -23.42 40.80
C GLU A 135 -53.16 -23.60 41.53
N PRO A 136 -52.14 -24.16 40.86
CA PRO A 136 -50.74 -24.08 41.29
C PRO A 136 -50.16 -22.68 41.05
N GLY A 137 -49.38 -22.18 42.01
CA GLY A 137 -48.74 -20.85 41.95
C GLY A 137 -47.79 -20.66 40.75
N GLN A 138 -47.64 -19.40 40.33
CA GLN A 138 -46.87 -18.99 39.15
C GLN A 138 -45.40 -19.50 39.20
N PRO A 139 -44.95 -20.27 38.18
CA PRO A 139 -43.55 -20.62 38.00
C PRO A 139 -42.70 -19.38 37.74
N GLY A 140 -41.49 -19.32 38.30
CA GLY A 140 -40.50 -18.29 37.98
C GLY A 140 -40.13 -18.30 36.50
N THR A 141 -39.76 -17.14 35.95
CA THR A 141 -39.32 -16.98 34.57
C THR A 141 -38.17 -17.95 34.24
N PRO A 142 -38.29 -18.77 33.17
CA PRO A 142 -37.19 -19.61 32.70
C PRO A 142 -35.93 -18.78 32.41
N GLY A 143 -34.77 -19.31 32.76
CA GLY A 143 -33.50 -18.75 32.28
C GLY A 143 -33.43 -18.85 30.75
N LYS A 144 -32.72 -17.92 30.09
CA LYS A 144 -32.49 -17.99 28.64
C LYS A 144 -31.78 -19.30 28.30
N ASP A 145 -32.33 -20.06 27.35
CA ASP A 145 -31.72 -21.30 26.87
C ASP A 145 -30.28 -21.03 26.38
N GLY A 146 -29.36 -21.89 26.80
CA GLY A 146 -27.98 -21.86 26.34
C GLY A 146 -27.86 -22.43 24.94
N ASP A 147 -26.85 -21.98 24.20
CA ASP A 147 -26.54 -22.52 22.88
C ASP A 147 -26.19 -24.02 22.95
N THR A 148 -26.80 -24.83 22.10
CA THR A 148 -26.58 -26.29 22.03
C THR A 148 -25.60 -26.62 20.90
N TYR A 149 -24.65 -27.53 21.13
CA TYR A 149 -23.74 -28.01 20.09
C TYR A 149 -24.23 -29.36 19.55
N ILE A 150 -24.40 -29.43 18.23
CA ILE A 150 -24.88 -30.61 17.49
C ILE A 150 -23.74 -31.12 16.60
N PRO A 151 -23.39 -32.41 16.58
CA PRO A 151 -22.33 -32.90 15.73
C PRO A 151 -22.78 -32.93 14.26
N GLY A 152 -21.90 -32.52 13.34
CA GLY A 152 -22.11 -32.61 11.89
C GLY A 152 -21.39 -33.82 11.27
N GLU A 153 -21.90 -34.29 10.14
CA GLU A 153 -21.36 -35.44 9.40
C GLU A 153 -19.91 -35.22 8.91
N ASP A 154 -19.53 -33.95 8.72
CA ASP A 154 -18.21 -33.51 8.29
C ASP A 154 -17.15 -33.50 9.42
N GLY A 155 -17.52 -33.92 10.63
CA GLY A 155 -16.62 -33.98 11.78
C GLY A 155 -16.60 -32.72 12.64
N PHE A 156 -17.40 -31.69 12.33
CA PHE A 156 -17.42 -30.42 13.08
C PHE A 156 -18.66 -30.28 13.96
N TRP A 157 -18.57 -29.45 15.00
CA TRP A 157 -19.73 -29.08 15.81
C TRP A 157 -20.49 -27.93 15.13
N TYR A 158 -21.82 -27.99 15.17
CA TYR A 158 -22.75 -26.97 14.72
C TYR A 158 -23.49 -26.37 15.91
N LYS A 159 -23.74 -25.08 15.86
CA LYS A 159 -24.43 -24.36 16.92
C LYS A 159 -25.94 -24.32 16.65
N ASN A 160 -26.74 -24.89 17.54
CA ASN A 160 -28.21 -24.95 17.54
C ASN A 160 -28.85 -25.76 16.39
N GLU A 161 -28.33 -25.71 15.16
CA GLU A 161 -28.88 -26.41 13.98
C GLU A 161 -27.77 -26.70 12.95
N VAL A 162 -27.85 -27.83 12.23
CA VAL A 162 -26.86 -28.23 11.20
C VAL A 162 -27.10 -27.46 9.89
N LYS A 163 -26.58 -26.23 9.83
CA LYS A 163 -26.57 -25.37 8.64
C LYS A 163 -25.18 -24.76 8.42
N PRO A 164 -24.75 -24.48 7.18
CA PRO A 164 -23.41 -23.94 6.90
C PRO A 164 -23.03 -22.73 7.77
N GLU A 165 -23.97 -21.81 7.99
CA GLU A 165 -23.82 -20.61 8.83
C GLU A 165 -23.64 -20.89 10.33
N ASN A 166 -24.00 -22.08 10.80
CA ASN A 166 -23.90 -22.53 12.19
C ASN A 166 -22.70 -23.44 12.44
N LYS A 167 -21.92 -23.78 11.41
CA LYS A 167 -20.73 -24.61 11.53
C LYS A 167 -19.68 -23.91 12.38
N THR A 168 -19.01 -24.65 13.25
CA THR A 168 -17.91 -24.13 14.08
C THR A 168 -16.59 -24.76 13.68
N ASP A 169 -15.50 -24.10 14.05
CA ASP A 169 -14.13 -24.59 13.81
C ASP A 169 -13.74 -25.75 14.75
N LYS A 170 -14.62 -26.10 15.71
CA LYS A 170 -14.38 -27.15 16.69
C LYS A 170 -14.81 -28.50 16.12
N THR A 171 -13.92 -29.47 16.17
CA THR A 171 -14.22 -30.85 15.77
C THR A 171 -14.69 -31.70 16.96
N TRP A 172 -15.59 -32.65 16.71
CA TRP A 172 -15.93 -33.72 17.64
C TRP A 172 -15.02 -34.95 17.48
N ILE A 173 -14.16 -34.96 16.46
CA ILE A 173 -13.19 -36.02 16.19
C ILE A 173 -11.90 -35.71 16.94
N VAL A 174 -11.54 -36.57 17.90
CA VAL A 174 -10.27 -36.45 18.63
C VAL A 174 -9.21 -37.33 17.94
N PRO A 175 -8.11 -36.75 17.42
CA PRO A 175 -7.07 -37.53 16.74
C PRO A 175 -6.53 -38.68 17.60
N GLY A 176 -6.45 -39.88 17.02
CA GLY A 176 -5.92 -41.08 17.69
C GLY A 176 -6.88 -41.75 18.69
N VAL A 177 -8.09 -41.23 18.88
CA VAL A 177 -9.12 -41.80 19.76
C VAL A 177 -10.38 -42.11 18.95
N VAL A 178 -10.97 -43.29 19.17
CA VAL A 178 -12.27 -43.61 18.56
C VAL A 178 -13.33 -42.66 19.14
N SER A 179 -13.84 -41.76 18.30
CA SER A 179 -14.87 -40.79 18.69
C SER A 179 -16.20 -41.22 18.11
N VAL A 180 -17.29 -41.05 18.86
CA VAL A 180 -18.64 -41.44 18.42
C VAL A 180 -19.57 -40.23 18.49
N ALA A 181 -20.20 -39.90 17.37
CA ALA A 181 -21.21 -38.85 17.28
C ALA A 181 -22.60 -39.46 17.05
N ASP A 182 -23.60 -38.96 17.77
CA ASP A 182 -25.01 -39.31 17.58
C ASP A 182 -25.65 -38.32 16.59
N MET A 183 -26.03 -38.81 15.42
CA MET A 183 -26.64 -38.03 14.33
C MET A 183 -28.18 -38.10 14.34
N GLY A 184 -28.78 -38.52 15.46
CA GLY A 184 -30.22 -38.73 15.58
C GLY A 184 -30.62 -40.14 15.13
N ASP A 185 -30.53 -40.45 13.84
CA ASP A 185 -30.97 -41.73 13.27
C ASP A 185 -29.86 -42.81 13.25
N TYR A 186 -28.61 -42.39 13.39
CA TYR A 186 -27.43 -43.25 13.34
C TYR A 186 -26.27 -42.67 14.16
N TYR A 187 -25.25 -43.48 14.39
CA TYR A 187 -23.99 -43.09 15.01
C TYR A 187 -22.87 -43.05 13.96
N ILE A 188 -21.98 -42.06 14.02
CA ILE A 188 -20.71 -42.07 13.29
C ILE A 188 -19.59 -42.39 14.27
N PHE A 189 -18.83 -43.44 13.98
CA PHE A 189 -17.58 -43.77 14.64
C PHE A 189 -16.44 -43.24 13.78
N SER A 190 -15.49 -42.50 14.34
CA SER A 190 -14.27 -42.06 13.67
C SER A 190 -13.03 -42.73 14.26
N ASN A 191 -11.91 -42.72 13.53
CA ASN A 191 -10.65 -43.34 13.92
C ASN A 191 -10.71 -44.85 14.17
N LEU A 192 -11.62 -45.56 13.51
CA LEU A 192 -11.60 -47.02 13.43
C LEU A 192 -10.44 -47.47 12.56
N LYS A 193 -9.85 -48.65 12.80
CA LYS A 193 -8.80 -49.18 11.92
C LYS A 193 -9.40 -50.15 10.91
N ASN A 194 -9.12 -49.94 9.63
CA ASN A 194 -9.43 -50.93 8.59
C ASN A 194 -8.44 -52.12 8.66
N GLU A 195 -8.62 -53.13 7.79
CA GLU A 195 -7.74 -54.32 7.74
C GLU A 195 -6.27 -53.97 7.43
N ALA A 196 -6.00 -52.82 6.81
CA ALA A 196 -4.67 -52.29 6.53
C ALA A 196 -4.06 -51.47 7.69
N GLY A 197 -4.81 -51.27 8.78
CA GLY A 197 -4.38 -50.50 9.96
C GLY A 197 -4.57 -48.98 9.84
N GLU A 198 -5.20 -48.49 8.76
CA GLU A 198 -5.46 -47.08 8.50
C GLU A 198 -6.71 -46.61 9.24
N ALA A 199 -6.69 -45.36 9.73
CA ALA A 199 -7.83 -44.76 10.40
C ALA A 199 -8.95 -44.43 9.39
N THR A 200 -10.17 -44.87 9.69
CA THR A 200 -11.39 -44.70 8.90
C THR A 200 -12.59 -44.40 9.80
N SER A 201 -13.73 -44.07 9.21
CA SER A 201 -15.00 -43.90 9.92
C SER A 201 -15.99 -45.02 9.55
N ALA A 202 -16.94 -45.31 10.44
CA ALA A 202 -18.05 -46.22 10.17
C ALA A 202 -19.36 -45.67 10.71
N THR A 203 -20.43 -45.89 9.94
CA THR A 203 -21.79 -45.45 10.28
C THR A 203 -22.63 -46.62 10.77
N VAL A 204 -23.28 -46.48 11.92
CA VAL A 204 -24.14 -47.50 12.54
C VAL A 204 -25.53 -46.94 12.79
N TYR A 205 -26.53 -47.42 12.05
CA TYR A 205 -27.92 -46.95 12.17
C TYR A 205 -28.62 -47.51 13.43
N LYS A 206 -29.35 -46.66 14.16
CA LYS A 206 -30.04 -47.04 15.42
C LYS A 206 -31.20 -48.01 15.19
N TYR A 207 -31.86 -47.89 14.05
CA TYR A 207 -32.90 -48.78 13.57
C TYR A 207 -32.57 -49.17 12.12
N SER A 208 -32.95 -50.36 11.68
CA SER A 208 -32.87 -50.75 10.26
C SER A 208 -34.27 -50.96 9.72
N ALA A 209 -34.72 -50.06 8.85
CA ALA A 209 -35.98 -50.26 8.13
C ALA A 209 -35.81 -51.40 7.11
N THR A 210 -36.86 -52.22 7.00
CA THR A 210 -36.88 -53.46 6.23
C THR A 210 -37.54 -53.32 4.86
N PHE A 211 -38.12 -52.15 4.55
CA PHE A 211 -38.77 -51.83 3.27
C PHE A 211 -38.86 -50.31 3.05
N VAL A 212 -38.96 -49.89 1.79
CA VAL A 212 -39.23 -48.51 1.36
C VAL A 212 -40.75 -48.27 1.40
N SER A 213 -41.20 -47.19 2.04
CA SER A 213 -42.60 -46.77 2.06
C SER A 213 -42.92 -45.66 1.06
N SER A 214 -41.97 -44.76 0.79
CA SER A 214 -42.09 -43.72 -0.24
C SER A 214 -40.70 -43.29 -0.72
N LEU A 215 -40.62 -42.67 -1.89
CA LEU A 215 -39.43 -42.00 -2.38
C LEU A 215 -39.81 -40.66 -3.00
N VAL A 216 -38.95 -39.66 -2.85
CA VAL A 216 -39.18 -38.28 -3.32
C VAL A 216 -37.98 -37.83 -4.12
N HIS A 217 -38.21 -37.23 -5.29
CA HIS A 217 -37.16 -36.67 -6.12
C HIS A 217 -36.47 -35.46 -5.45
N VAL A 218 -35.15 -35.38 -5.59
CA VAL A 218 -34.34 -34.22 -5.19
C VAL A 218 -33.91 -33.49 -6.47
N PRO A 219 -34.38 -32.26 -6.71
CA PRO A 219 -34.02 -31.51 -7.91
C PRO A 219 -32.51 -31.26 -7.99
N SER A 220 -31.86 -31.67 -9.08
CA SER A 220 -30.47 -31.37 -9.41
C SER A 220 -30.41 -30.67 -10.76
N ASN A 221 -30.39 -29.34 -10.77
CA ASN A 221 -30.39 -28.57 -12.01
C ASN A 221 -28.99 -28.11 -12.38
N ILE A 222 -28.73 -28.08 -13.69
CA ILE A 222 -27.52 -27.53 -14.31
C ILE A 222 -27.41 -26.01 -14.06
N ASN A 223 -28.53 -25.32 -13.83
CA ASN A 223 -28.57 -23.92 -13.43
C ASN A 223 -29.73 -23.68 -12.44
N LYS A 224 -29.49 -22.85 -11.41
CA LYS A 224 -30.46 -22.50 -10.36
C LYS A 224 -31.77 -21.91 -10.89
N ASP A 225 -31.73 -21.25 -12.06
CA ASP A 225 -32.86 -20.53 -12.65
C ASP A 225 -33.83 -21.46 -13.41
N LEU A 226 -33.49 -22.74 -13.60
CA LEU A 226 -34.26 -23.69 -14.40
C LEU A 226 -35.42 -24.39 -13.67
N GLY A 227 -35.59 -24.16 -12.36
CA GLY A 227 -36.74 -24.66 -11.57
C GLY A 227 -36.84 -26.19 -11.46
N ASP A 228 -37.92 -26.74 -10.91
CA ASP A 228 -38.04 -28.19 -10.64
C ASP A 228 -38.32 -29.02 -11.93
N VAL A 229 -37.31 -29.11 -12.80
CA VAL A 229 -37.34 -29.76 -14.12
C VAL A 229 -35.99 -30.44 -14.38
N VAL A 230 -36.02 -31.72 -14.77
CA VAL A 230 -34.81 -32.44 -15.17
C VAL A 230 -34.58 -32.32 -16.66
N PHE A 231 -33.37 -31.94 -17.07
CA PHE A 231 -33.01 -31.76 -18.47
C PHE A 231 -32.19 -32.93 -18.99
N LEU A 232 -32.66 -33.57 -20.07
CA LEU A 232 -31.94 -34.61 -20.79
C LEU A 232 -31.01 -33.94 -21.81
N PRO A 233 -29.68 -34.04 -21.63
CA PRO A 233 -28.71 -33.37 -22.49
C PRO A 233 -28.55 -34.07 -23.84
N VAL A 234 -28.46 -33.29 -24.92
CA VAL A 234 -28.19 -33.79 -26.28
C VAL A 234 -27.24 -32.85 -27.02
N ILE A 235 -26.37 -33.40 -27.87
CA ILE A 235 -25.64 -32.63 -28.88
C ILE A 235 -26.44 -32.69 -30.18
N ALA A 236 -26.74 -31.53 -30.77
CA ALA A 236 -27.49 -31.34 -32.01
C ALA A 236 -26.60 -31.33 -33.25
N TYR A 237 -27.11 -31.76 -34.40
CA TYR A 237 -26.54 -31.32 -35.68
C TYR A 237 -26.80 -29.83 -35.92
N ASP A 238 -25.77 -29.11 -36.36
CA ASP A 238 -25.76 -27.66 -36.62
C ASP A 238 -26.01 -27.30 -38.11
N ASN A 239 -25.95 -26.01 -38.45
CA ASN A 239 -26.07 -25.53 -39.82
C ASN A 239 -24.90 -25.99 -40.72
N ASN A 240 -23.70 -26.13 -40.15
CA ASN A 240 -22.52 -26.55 -40.89
C ASN A 240 -22.61 -28.03 -41.34
N SER A 241 -23.49 -28.81 -40.71
CA SER A 241 -23.78 -30.21 -41.06
C SER A 241 -24.55 -30.40 -42.37
N LYS A 242 -25.11 -29.33 -42.95
CA LYS A 242 -25.91 -29.37 -44.20
C LYS A 242 -25.10 -29.36 -45.49
N ASN A 243 -23.87 -28.84 -45.45
CA ASN A 243 -23.02 -28.69 -46.63
C ASN A 243 -21.75 -29.54 -46.48
N THR A 244 -21.31 -30.21 -47.54
CA THR A 244 -20.03 -30.95 -47.52
C THR A 244 -18.84 -30.02 -47.22
N ALA A 245 -18.00 -30.46 -46.28
CA ALA A 245 -16.61 -30.04 -46.03
C ALA A 245 -16.34 -28.80 -45.13
N VAL A 246 -16.99 -28.71 -43.97
CA VAL A 246 -16.58 -27.76 -42.91
C VAL A 246 -15.82 -28.49 -41.77
N TYR A 247 -16.26 -29.64 -41.27
CA TYR A 247 -15.62 -30.32 -40.10
C TYR A 247 -15.09 -31.75 -40.35
N GLU A 248 -14.79 -32.13 -41.60
CA GLU A 248 -14.61 -33.55 -42.02
C GLU A 248 -15.81 -34.43 -41.65
N TYR A 249 -17.00 -33.84 -41.61
CA TYR A 249 -18.18 -34.54 -41.11
C TYR A 249 -18.94 -35.25 -42.24
N ASN A 250 -19.15 -36.55 -42.08
CA ASN A 250 -19.99 -37.37 -42.96
C ASN A 250 -21.28 -37.73 -42.23
N SER A 251 -22.28 -36.86 -42.36
CA SER A 251 -23.66 -37.16 -41.98
C SER A 251 -24.56 -36.79 -43.16
N SER A 252 -24.62 -37.69 -44.14
CA SER A 252 -25.43 -37.61 -45.36
C SER A 252 -26.75 -36.84 -45.18
N ASN A 253 -26.80 -35.57 -45.60
CA ASN A 253 -27.99 -34.70 -45.59
C ASN A 253 -28.87 -34.79 -44.32
N GLN A 254 -28.28 -34.87 -43.13
CA GLN A 254 -29.07 -34.91 -41.90
C GLN A 254 -29.78 -33.56 -41.67
N PRO A 255 -31.04 -33.56 -41.22
CA PRO A 255 -31.74 -32.32 -40.86
C PRO A 255 -30.99 -31.57 -39.75
N LEU A 256 -30.99 -30.23 -39.84
CA LEU A 256 -30.83 -29.39 -38.65
C LEU A 256 -31.74 -29.95 -37.58
N TYR A 257 -31.30 -29.97 -36.32
CA TYR A 257 -32.11 -30.36 -35.17
C TYR A 257 -32.20 -31.85 -34.85
N ARG A 258 -31.50 -32.72 -35.61
CA ARG A 258 -31.40 -34.13 -35.24
C ARG A 258 -30.38 -34.30 -34.08
N THR A 259 -30.68 -35.19 -33.14
CA THR A 259 -29.70 -35.53 -32.09
C THR A 259 -28.52 -36.30 -32.69
N LEU A 260 -27.31 -35.78 -32.47
CA LEU A 260 -26.04 -36.41 -32.81
C LEU A 260 -25.61 -37.39 -31.71
N VAL A 261 -25.56 -36.91 -30.47
CA VAL A 261 -25.20 -37.71 -29.28
C VAL A 261 -26.21 -37.44 -28.17
N ASN A 262 -26.61 -38.48 -27.45
CA ASN A 262 -27.39 -38.34 -26.23
C ASN A 262 -26.44 -38.34 -25.03
N GLY A 263 -26.66 -37.45 -24.07
CA GLY A 263 -26.07 -37.56 -22.74
C GLY A 263 -27.05 -38.17 -21.74
N TRP A 264 -26.70 -38.08 -20.47
CA TRP A 264 -27.41 -38.65 -19.34
C TRP A 264 -27.75 -37.58 -18.31
N ALA A 265 -28.99 -37.59 -17.83
CA ALA A 265 -29.41 -36.82 -16.68
C ALA A 265 -29.51 -37.73 -15.46
N GLU A 266 -29.07 -37.23 -14.31
CA GLU A 266 -29.20 -37.92 -13.03
C GLU A 266 -30.53 -37.54 -12.35
N TYR A 267 -31.23 -38.55 -11.83
CA TYR A 267 -32.41 -38.42 -11.00
C TYR A 267 -32.03 -38.91 -9.60
N GLU A 268 -31.95 -37.98 -8.65
CA GLU A 268 -31.70 -38.30 -7.26
C GLU A 268 -33.02 -38.47 -6.50
N TYR A 269 -33.13 -39.54 -5.71
CA TYR A 269 -34.29 -39.81 -4.88
C TYR A 269 -33.88 -40.03 -3.41
N LYS A 270 -34.61 -39.38 -2.50
CA LYS A 270 -34.57 -39.69 -1.06
C LYS A 270 -35.62 -40.75 -0.73
N LEU A 271 -35.19 -41.80 -0.07
CA LEU A 271 -36.04 -42.90 0.37
C LEU A 271 -36.61 -42.60 1.76
N ASN A 272 -37.83 -43.06 2.00
CA ASN A 272 -38.48 -43.03 3.28
C ASN A 272 -38.89 -44.46 3.66
N PRO A 273 -38.48 -44.99 4.83
CA PRO A 273 -37.51 -44.39 5.75
C PRO A 273 -36.10 -44.24 5.14
N ALA A 274 -35.34 -43.24 5.56
CA ALA A 274 -33.99 -42.97 5.02
C ALA A 274 -32.95 -44.03 5.44
N ASN A 275 -33.24 -44.88 6.42
CA ASN A 275 -32.33 -45.93 6.91
C ASN A 275 -32.58 -47.30 6.27
N VAL A 276 -33.38 -47.40 5.20
CA VAL A 276 -33.63 -48.68 4.50
C VAL A 276 -32.33 -49.17 3.85
N ASN A 277 -32.01 -50.44 4.08
CA ASN A 277 -30.84 -51.08 3.48
C ASN A 277 -31.12 -51.38 1.98
N PRO A 278 -30.22 -50.99 1.04
CA PRO A 278 -30.32 -51.30 -0.39
C PRO A 278 -30.63 -52.76 -0.74
N GLN A 279 -30.30 -53.72 0.12
CA GLN A 279 -30.63 -55.14 -0.11
C GLN A 279 -32.15 -55.45 -0.07
N TYR A 280 -32.96 -54.59 0.55
CA TYR A 280 -34.39 -54.82 0.77
C TYR A 280 -35.29 -54.20 -0.30
N TYR A 281 -34.71 -53.57 -1.32
CA TYR A 281 -35.45 -53.07 -2.47
C TYR A 281 -34.65 -53.23 -3.76
N THR A 282 -35.33 -53.12 -4.89
CA THR A 282 -34.70 -53.13 -6.22
C THR A 282 -35.42 -52.12 -7.09
N GLY A 283 -34.66 -51.25 -7.75
CA GLY A 283 -35.20 -50.32 -8.74
C GLY A 283 -35.86 -51.09 -9.89
N ILE A 284 -37.09 -50.73 -10.23
CA ILE A 284 -37.84 -51.36 -11.32
C ILE A 284 -37.63 -50.57 -12.59
N SER A 285 -38.33 -49.47 -12.82
CA SER A 285 -38.26 -48.69 -14.06
C SER A 285 -38.82 -47.28 -13.84
N PHE A 286 -38.67 -46.42 -14.85
CA PHE A 286 -39.42 -45.18 -14.89
C PHE A 286 -40.85 -45.43 -15.40
N VAL A 287 -41.80 -44.72 -14.78
CA VAL A 287 -43.19 -44.63 -15.18
C VAL A 287 -43.40 -43.28 -15.85
N GLU A 288 -43.92 -43.31 -17.07
CA GLU A 288 -44.23 -42.11 -17.83
C GLU A 288 -45.70 -41.71 -17.64
N GLN A 289 -45.94 -40.42 -17.45
CA GLN A 289 -47.27 -39.83 -17.59
C GLN A 289 -47.26 -38.75 -18.67
N THR A 290 -47.91 -39.04 -19.80
CA THR A 290 -48.11 -38.09 -20.90
C THR A 290 -49.47 -37.40 -20.75
N ALA A 291 -49.52 -36.08 -20.65
CA ALA A 291 -50.76 -35.33 -20.45
C ALA A 291 -51.58 -35.17 -21.76
N THR A 292 -52.23 -36.23 -22.25
CA THR A 292 -53.43 -36.13 -23.13
C THR A 292 -54.36 -37.36 -23.04
N THR A 293 -55.60 -37.13 -22.59
CA THR A 293 -56.88 -37.77 -22.97
C THR A 293 -57.02 -39.30 -23.13
N THR A 294 -56.25 -40.13 -22.43
CA THR A 294 -56.75 -41.46 -22.02
C THR A 294 -56.26 -41.81 -20.62
N THR A 295 -57.16 -42.31 -19.79
CA THR A 295 -57.02 -42.66 -18.37
C THR A 295 -56.07 -43.85 -18.09
N ARG A 296 -54.99 -44.03 -18.88
CA ARG A 296 -54.06 -45.16 -18.71
C ARG A 296 -52.61 -44.69 -18.70
N ALA A 297 -51.99 -44.74 -17.52
CA ALA A 297 -50.54 -44.81 -17.39
C ALA A 297 -50.03 -46.02 -18.18
N THR A 298 -48.97 -45.84 -18.97
CA THR A 298 -48.33 -46.95 -19.69
C THR A 298 -47.08 -47.33 -18.93
N GLU A 299 -47.04 -48.55 -18.43
CA GLU A 299 -45.88 -49.10 -17.74
C GLU A 299 -44.78 -49.39 -18.79
N VAL A 300 -43.63 -48.74 -18.69
CA VAL A 300 -42.48 -48.98 -19.56
C VAL A 300 -41.66 -50.11 -18.94
N GLY A 301 -41.46 -51.18 -19.71
CA GLY A 301 -40.99 -52.49 -19.25
C GLY A 301 -39.63 -52.53 -18.54
N LEU A 302 -39.36 -53.69 -17.92
CA LEU A 302 -38.22 -53.97 -17.05
C LEU A 302 -36.85 -53.66 -17.69
N PRO A 303 -35.93 -52.98 -16.97
CA PRO A 303 -34.58 -52.73 -17.46
C PRO A 303 -33.65 -53.93 -17.28
N LEU A 304 -32.73 -54.08 -18.23
CA LEU A 304 -31.46 -54.78 -18.05
C LEU A 304 -30.37 -53.70 -17.82
N ALA A 305 -29.97 -53.54 -16.56
CA ALA A 305 -28.85 -52.71 -16.05
C ALA A 305 -29.03 -51.18 -16.17
N LYS A 306 -28.54 -50.29 -15.29
CA LYS A 306 -27.44 -50.31 -14.32
C LYS A 306 -27.84 -49.29 -13.23
N VAL A 307 -28.40 -49.74 -12.11
CA VAL A 307 -28.57 -48.87 -10.92
C VAL A 307 -27.16 -48.41 -10.55
N VAL A 308 -26.91 -47.10 -10.43
CA VAL A 308 -25.74 -46.64 -9.71
C VAL A 308 -26.05 -46.99 -8.27
N THR A 309 -25.61 -48.17 -7.81
CA THR A 309 -25.81 -48.58 -6.43
C THR A 309 -25.01 -47.64 -5.56
N THR A 310 -25.66 -46.57 -5.09
CA THR A 310 -25.21 -45.82 -3.95
C THR A 310 -25.19 -46.80 -2.78
N THR A 311 -24.01 -47.01 -2.19
CA THR A 311 -23.86 -47.78 -0.96
C THR A 311 -24.48 -47.06 0.25
N ASP A 312 -24.87 -45.80 0.06
CA ASP A 312 -25.54 -44.94 1.03
C ASP A 312 -27.01 -45.37 1.23
N ARG A 313 -27.36 -45.70 2.48
CA ARG A 313 -28.76 -45.94 2.85
C ARG A 313 -29.56 -44.65 2.67
N GLY A 314 -30.78 -44.75 2.13
CA GLY A 314 -31.69 -43.61 2.03
C GLY A 314 -31.58 -42.77 0.76
N LYS A 315 -30.59 -43.04 -0.10
CA LYS A 315 -30.37 -42.33 -1.36
C LYS A 315 -30.38 -43.31 -2.54
N LEU A 316 -30.97 -42.90 -3.64
CA LEU A 316 -31.02 -43.66 -4.89
C LEU A 316 -30.77 -42.70 -6.06
N ILE A 317 -29.76 -42.98 -6.88
CA ILE A 317 -29.48 -42.23 -8.11
C ILE A 317 -29.78 -43.11 -9.31
N VAL A 318 -30.56 -42.59 -10.26
CA VAL A 318 -30.91 -43.27 -11.51
C VAL A 318 -30.61 -42.35 -12.68
N LYS A 319 -30.03 -42.88 -13.76
CA LYS A 319 -29.75 -42.11 -14.99
C LYS A 319 -30.82 -42.32 -16.04
N ALA A 320 -31.20 -41.24 -16.72
CA ALA A 320 -32.09 -41.25 -17.88
C ALA A 320 -31.46 -40.50 -19.05
N SER A 321 -31.81 -40.88 -20.27
CA SER A 321 -31.30 -40.26 -21.50
C SER A 321 -32.44 -39.95 -22.47
N ALA A 322 -32.25 -39.03 -23.41
CA ALA A 322 -33.19 -38.84 -24.51
C ALA A 322 -32.97 -39.95 -25.57
N GLY A 323 -34.01 -40.61 -26.07
CA GLY A 323 -33.82 -41.62 -27.12
C GLY A 323 -35.00 -42.58 -27.36
N ASP A 324 -34.72 -43.69 -28.03
CA ASP A 324 -35.73 -44.74 -28.28
C ASP A 324 -35.63 -45.82 -27.19
N ASN A 325 -36.75 -46.06 -26.49
CA ASN A 325 -36.82 -47.02 -25.40
C ASN A 325 -36.77 -48.49 -25.86
N ALA A 326 -36.86 -48.76 -27.17
CA ALA A 326 -36.83 -50.11 -27.72
C ALA A 326 -35.52 -50.86 -27.45
N ASN A 327 -34.38 -50.14 -27.33
CA ASN A 327 -33.05 -50.72 -27.15
C ASN A 327 -32.33 -50.24 -25.88
N ASN A 328 -32.77 -49.12 -25.28
CA ASN A 328 -32.27 -48.61 -24.01
C ASN A 328 -33.48 -48.26 -23.11
N PRO A 329 -33.79 -49.06 -22.08
CA PRO A 329 -34.97 -48.85 -21.24
C PRO A 329 -34.89 -47.56 -20.39
N ASN A 330 -33.71 -46.95 -20.25
CA ASN A 330 -33.51 -45.65 -19.62
C ASN A 330 -33.52 -44.48 -20.63
N ALA A 331 -33.79 -44.76 -21.91
CA ALA A 331 -33.94 -43.73 -22.94
C ALA A 331 -35.41 -43.41 -23.16
N PHE A 332 -35.77 -42.12 -23.12
CA PHE A 332 -37.14 -41.66 -23.24
C PHE A 332 -37.38 -40.98 -24.58
N LYS A 333 -38.43 -41.47 -25.26
CA LYS A 333 -38.86 -40.88 -26.52
C LYS A 333 -39.56 -39.58 -26.21
N MET A 334 -38.88 -38.48 -26.51
CA MET A 334 -39.46 -37.15 -26.35
C MET A 334 -40.54 -36.93 -27.41
N TYR A 335 -41.60 -36.18 -27.05
CA TYR A 335 -42.73 -35.89 -27.94
C TYR A 335 -42.26 -35.26 -29.27
N LYS A 336 -43.02 -35.51 -30.34
CA LYS A 336 -42.81 -34.98 -31.69
C LYS A 336 -44.10 -34.30 -32.11
N ASP A 337 -44.02 -33.10 -32.68
CA ASP A 337 -45.17 -32.47 -33.34
C ASP A 337 -45.62 -33.35 -34.51
N ASP A 338 -46.92 -33.67 -34.58
CA ASP A 338 -47.51 -34.52 -35.63
C ASP A 338 -47.54 -33.83 -37.01
N SER A 339 -47.25 -32.52 -37.08
CA SER A 339 -47.25 -31.74 -38.32
C SER A 339 -45.93 -31.79 -39.11
N GLU A 340 -44.85 -32.32 -38.53
CA GLU A 340 -43.53 -32.39 -39.18
C GLU A 340 -43.18 -33.82 -39.59
N GLN A 341 -43.10 -34.07 -40.91
CA GLN A 341 -42.53 -35.31 -41.45
C GLN A 341 -41.01 -35.32 -41.24
N GLY A 342 -40.56 -35.66 -40.02
CA GLY A 342 -39.15 -35.78 -39.66
C GLY A 342 -38.89 -35.33 -38.23
N THR A 343 -37.95 -35.96 -37.54
CA THR A 343 -37.59 -35.64 -36.15
C THR A 343 -36.89 -34.29 -36.02
N ALA A 344 -37.66 -33.20 -35.97
CA ALA A 344 -37.22 -31.85 -35.63
C ALA A 344 -37.50 -31.52 -34.15
N TYR A 345 -36.87 -30.46 -33.63
CA TYR A 345 -36.94 -30.09 -32.20
C TYR A 345 -38.35 -29.69 -31.78
N ASP A 346 -38.86 -30.32 -30.73
CA ASP A 346 -39.99 -29.79 -29.96
C ASP A 346 -39.46 -28.68 -29.04
N ASN A 347 -39.91 -27.44 -29.30
CA ASN A 347 -39.65 -26.25 -28.47
C ASN A 347 -40.94 -25.86 -27.73
N PRO A 348 -41.37 -26.60 -26.67
CA PRO A 348 -42.58 -26.26 -25.93
C PRO A 348 -42.39 -25.05 -25.02
N ASP A 349 -43.28 -24.06 -25.17
CA ASP A 349 -43.34 -22.77 -24.45
C ASP A 349 -42.96 -22.88 -22.95
N GLY A 350 -41.86 -22.22 -22.57
CA GLY A 350 -41.06 -22.48 -21.37
C GLY A 350 -41.59 -22.08 -20.00
N LYS A 351 -42.90 -21.89 -19.80
CA LYS A 351 -43.44 -21.31 -18.55
C LYS A 351 -43.68 -22.37 -17.45
N PRO A 352 -43.53 -22.01 -16.16
CA PRO A 352 -43.99 -22.83 -15.03
C PRO A 352 -45.48 -23.18 -15.18
N MET A 353 -45.91 -24.32 -14.59
CA MET A 353 -47.27 -24.87 -14.70
C MET A 353 -48.41 -23.85 -14.49
N LYS A 354 -48.20 -22.82 -13.67
CA LYS A 354 -49.19 -21.78 -13.35
C LYS A 354 -49.27 -20.63 -14.36
N GLU A 355 -48.28 -20.48 -15.24
CA GLU A 355 -48.09 -19.27 -16.07
C GLU A 355 -48.21 -19.54 -17.57
N SER A 356 -48.34 -20.81 -17.97
CA SER A 356 -48.59 -21.18 -19.36
C SER A 356 -50.04 -20.87 -19.76
N THR A 357 -50.22 -20.00 -20.76
CA THR A 357 -51.52 -19.69 -21.36
C THR A 357 -52.02 -20.78 -22.31
N LYS A 358 -51.25 -21.85 -22.51
CA LYS A 358 -51.59 -23.03 -23.34
C LYS A 358 -51.67 -24.31 -22.50
N TYR A 359 -52.14 -24.19 -21.27
CA TYR A 359 -52.43 -25.34 -20.43
C TYR A 359 -53.81 -25.89 -20.81
N GLY A 360 -53.85 -27.04 -21.52
CA GLY A 360 -55.10 -27.78 -21.75
C GLY A 360 -55.61 -27.91 -23.18
N GLU A 361 -54.94 -27.36 -24.20
CA GLU A 361 -55.19 -27.74 -25.61
C GLU A 361 -53.85 -28.04 -26.32
N ALA A 362 -53.65 -29.31 -26.68
CA ALA A 362 -52.53 -29.87 -27.45
C ALA A 362 -51.11 -29.32 -27.13
N GLY A 363 -50.55 -29.68 -25.96
CA GLY A 363 -49.18 -29.33 -25.54
C GLY A 363 -48.67 -30.20 -24.38
N LYS A 364 -47.89 -31.25 -24.68
CA LYS A 364 -47.60 -32.40 -23.81
C LYS A 364 -46.20 -32.30 -23.18
N VAL A 365 -46.09 -32.16 -21.86
CA VAL A 365 -44.81 -32.31 -21.12
C VAL A 365 -44.63 -33.76 -20.71
N ASN A 366 -43.43 -34.33 -20.91
CA ASN A 366 -43.09 -35.67 -20.42
C ASN A 366 -42.85 -35.59 -18.91
N MET A 367 -43.57 -36.38 -18.12
CA MET A 367 -43.33 -36.52 -16.69
C MET A 367 -42.85 -37.92 -16.36
N LEU A 368 -41.75 -38.03 -15.61
CA LEU A 368 -41.15 -39.30 -15.21
C LEU A 368 -41.21 -39.47 -13.70
N ALA A 369 -41.67 -40.64 -13.25
CA ALA A 369 -41.55 -41.09 -11.86
C ALA A 369 -40.73 -42.38 -11.82
N TYR A 370 -39.92 -42.61 -10.79
CA TYR A 370 -39.17 -43.86 -10.65
C TYR A 370 -39.88 -44.83 -9.73
N MET A 371 -39.90 -46.10 -10.10
CA MET A 371 -40.54 -47.18 -9.35
C MET A 371 -39.50 -48.08 -8.70
N VAL A 372 -39.74 -48.44 -7.43
CA VAL A 372 -38.92 -49.36 -6.64
C VAL A 372 -39.79 -50.52 -6.14
N LYS A 373 -39.25 -51.74 -6.19
CA LYS A 373 -39.87 -52.94 -5.61
C LYS A 373 -39.24 -53.24 -4.25
N ASN A 374 -40.03 -53.46 -3.21
CA ASN A 374 -39.52 -54.09 -1.99
C ASN A 374 -39.26 -55.59 -2.24
N THR A 375 -38.12 -56.09 -1.76
CA THR A 375 -37.63 -57.46 -2.02
C THR A 375 -37.42 -58.29 -0.74
N ASN A 376 -37.81 -57.76 0.42
CA ASN A 376 -37.63 -58.45 1.69
C ASN A 376 -38.66 -59.57 1.89
N GLU A 377 -38.21 -60.83 1.79
CA GLU A 377 -39.02 -62.05 1.95
C GLU A 377 -39.67 -62.22 3.33
N GLN A 378 -39.19 -61.51 4.37
CA GLN A 378 -39.74 -61.59 5.73
C GLN A 378 -41.02 -60.77 5.93
N LEU A 379 -41.38 -59.93 4.97
CA LEU A 379 -42.61 -59.16 4.97
C LEU A 379 -43.71 -59.95 4.24
N GLY A 380 -44.90 -60.06 4.85
CA GLY A 380 -46.04 -60.75 4.23
C GLY A 380 -46.48 -60.12 2.90
N GLU A 381 -47.31 -60.82 2.12
CA GLU A 381 -47.74 -60.44 0.76
C GLU A 381 -48.28 -59.00 0.60
N THR A 382 -48.76 -58.38 1.68
CA THR A 382 -49.26 -57.00 1.74
C THR A 382 -48.19 -55.90 1.77
N ALA A 383 -46.90 -56.24 1.89
CA ALA A 383 -45.79 -55.28 1.97
C ALA A 383 -44.79 -55.36 0.79
N ASN A 384 -44.95 -56.34 -0.12
CA ASN A 384 -44.24 -56.41 -1.41
C ASN A 384 -44.92 -55.51 -2.48
N ILE A 385 -45.16 -54.25 -2.14
CA ILE A 385 -45.81 -53.27 -3.01
C ILE A 385 -44.75 -52.51 -3.83
N ASN A 386 -45.08 -52.15 -5.07
CA ASN A 386 -44.29 -51.22 -5.87
C ASN A 386 -44.48 -49.79 -5.34
N VAL A 387 -43.38 -49.12 -5.00
CA VAL A 387 -43.38 -47.73 -4.55
C VAL A 387 -42.99 -46.86 -5.72
N VAL A 388 -43.84 -45.90 -6.08
CA VAL A 388 -43.60 -44.97 -7.20
C VAL A 388 -43.31 -43.58 -6.62
N SER A 389 -42.31 -42.90 -7.17
CA SER A 389 -42.00 -41.52 -6.79
C SER A 389 -43.10 -40.54 -7.24
N ASP A 390 -42.94 -39.29 -6.85
CA ASP A 390 -43.57 -38.16 -7.52
C ASP A 390 -43.15 -38.08 -9.00
N TYR A 391 -44.06 -37.56 -9.83
CA TYR A 391 -43.82 -37.33 -11.26
C TYR A 391 -43.10 -36.01 -11.45
N VAL A 392 -41.90 -36.07 -12.05
CA VAL A 392 -41.02 -34.93 -12.28
C VAL A 392 -41.09 -34.52 -13.74
N ALA A 393 -41.16 -33.22 -14.01
CA ALA A 393 -41.13 -32.72 -15.37
C ALA A 393 -39.76 -32.95 -16.01
N THR A 394 -39.73 -33.55 -17.19
CA THR A 394 -38.50 -33.87 -17.92
C THR A 394 -38.48 -33.15 -19.26
N LYS A 395 -37.42 -32.39 -19.52
CA LYS A 395 -37.23 -31.57 -20.74
C LYS A 395 -35.91 -31.89 -21.44
N ARG A 396 -35.64 -31.25 -22.59
CA ARG A 396 -34.35 -31.40 -23.32
C ARG A 396 -33.47 -30.17 -23.11
N MET A 397 -32.17 -30.39 -22.95
CA MET A 397 -31.12 -29.39 -23.07
C MET A 397 -30.29 -29.73 -24.31
N VAL A 398 -30.08 -28.75 -25.17
CA VAL A 398 -29.47 -28.90 -26.49
C VAL A 398 -28.18 -28.09 -26.53
N VAL A 399 -27.07 -28.77 -26.78
CA VAL A 399 -25.81 -28.14 -27.18
C VAL A 399 -25.73 -28.23 -28.70
N GLU A 400 -25.68 -27.09 -29.38
CA GLU A 400 -25.42 -27.11 -30.82
C GLU A 400 -24.00 -27.57 -31.09
N GLN A 401 -23.80 -28.39 -32.11
CA GLN A 401 -22.47 -28.92 -32.41
C GLN A 401 -21.43 -27.82 -32.68
N GLU A 402 -21.83 -26.67 -33.26
CA GLU A 402 -20.92 -25.53 -33.43
C GLU A 402 -20.50 -24.87 -32.11
N GLU A 403 -21.32 -25.00 -31.08
CA GLU A 403 -21.04 -24.55 -29.72
C GLU A 403 -20.21 -25.56 -28.91
N THR A 404 -19.88 -26.72 -29.49
CA THR A 404 -18.89 -27.62 -28.89
C THR A 404 -17.48 -27.21 -29.27
N THR A 405 -16.52 -27.39 -28.37
CA THR A 405 -15.10 -27.16 -28.66
C THR A 405 -14.18 -28.08 -27.87
N ILE A 406 -12.92 -28.16 -28.31
CA ILE A 406 -11.84 -28.85 -27.60
C ILE A 406 -10.94 -27.75 -27.01
N GLY A 407 -10.69 -27.78 -25.71
CA GLY A 407 -9.83 -26.82 -25.02
C GLY A 407 -8.83 -27.51 -24.09
N PHE A 408 -7.89 -26.73 -23.56
CA PHE A 408 -7.02 -27.20 -22.49
C PHE A 408 -7.77 -27.25 -21.15
N ALA A 409 -7.52 -28.28 -20.36
CA ALA A 409 -8.07 -28.40 -19.02
C ALA A 409 -7.55 -27.27 -18.10
N VAL A 410 -8.44 -26.67 -17.31
CA VAL A 410 -8.14 -25.66 -16.28
C VAL A 410 -8.82 -26.06 -14.97
N ASP A 411 -8.48 -25.38 -13.87
CA ASP A 411 -9.15 -25.62 -12.57
C ASP A 411 -10.66 -25.38 -12.66
N ALA A 412 -11.47 -26.20 -12.00
CA ALA A 412 -12.94 -26.19 -12.11
C ALA A 412 -13.57 -24.81 -11.89
N ASP A 413 -13.05 -24.05 -10.91
CA ASP A 413 -13.53 -22.70 -10.57
C ASP A 413 -13.36 -21.66 -11.70
N LYS A 414 -12.47 -21.94 -12.69
CA LYS A 414 -12.14 -21.00 -13.77
C LYS A 414 -13.08 -21.07 -14.96
N TYR A 415 -13.87 -22.13 -15.13
CA TYR A 415 -14.81 -22.26 -16.25
C TYR A 415 -16.00 -21.30 -16.14
N ALA A 416 -16.46 -21.06 -14.90
CA ALA A 416 -17.57 -20.15 -14.60
C ALA A 416 -17.18 -18.66 -14.67
N ASP A 417 -15.89 -18.31 -14.71
CA ASP A 417 -15.43 -16.91 -14.74
C ASP A 417 -15.51 -16.34 -16.18
N PRO A 418 -16.35 -15.33 -16.45
CA PRO A 418 -16.48 -14.73 -17.78
C PRO A 418 -15.19 -14.05 -18.28
N THR A 419 -14.21 -13.78 -17.41
CA THR A 419 -12.91 -13.19 -17.74
C THR A 419 -11.82 -14.21 -18.05
N VAL A 420 -12.04 -15.50 -17.73
CA VAL A 420 -11.07 -16.59 -17.92
C VAL A 420 -11.66 -17.64 -18.86
N LYS A 421 -11.37 -17.53 -20.16
CA LYS A 421 -11.74 -18.59 -21.12
C LYS A 421 -10.63 -19.61 -21.24
N ALA A 422 -10.95 -20.89 -21.05
CA ALA A 422 -10.02 -21.98 -21.33
C ALA A 422 -9.58 -21.88 -22.81
N PRO A 423 -8.27 -21.94 -23.11
CA PRO A 423 -7.77 -21.78 -24.47
C PRO A 423 -8.34 -22.87 -25.38
N ALA A 424 -9.26 -22.48 -26.27
CA ALA A 424 -9.86 -23.38 -27.25
C ALA A 424 -8.90 -23.62 -28.42
N LEU A 425 -8.88 -24.85 -28.93
CA LEU A 425 -8.11 -25.20 -30.11
C LEU A 425 -8.72 -24.58 -31.38
N PRO A 426 -7.90 -24.10 -32.32
CA PRO A 426 -8.35 -23.57 -33.60
C PRO A 426 -9.24 -24.54 -34.41
N LEU A 427 -10.24 -23.97 -35.10
CA LEU A 427 -11.17 -24.73 -35.94
C LEU A 427 -10.46 -25.32 -37.16
N LEU A 428 -10.64 -26.63 -37.39
CA LEU A 428 -10.17 -27.27 -38.62
C LEU A 428 -10.90 -26.74 -39.88
N SER A 429 -12.13 -26.26 -39.71
CA SER A 429 -12.98 -25.80 -40.82
C SER A 429 -12.45 -24.63 -41.61
N ASP A 430 -11.75 -23.72 -40.94
CA ASP A 430 -11.22 -22.53 -41.60
C ASP A 430 -10.04 -22.87 -42.51
N MET A 431 -9.41 -24.03 -42.28
CA MET A 431 -8.45 -24.62 -43.21
C MET A 431 -9.13 -25.08 -44.50
N TYR A 432 -10.29 -25.74 -44.41
CA TYR A 432 -11.02 -26.28 -45.58
C TYR A 432 -11.75 -25.21 -46.40
N LYS A 433 -12.18 -24.11 -45.77
CA LYS A 433 -12.69 -22.93 -46.49
C LYS A 433 -11.63 -22.27 -47.38
N LYS A 434 -10.34 -22.53 -47.13
CA LYS A 434 -9.23 -22.11 -47.99
C LYS A 434 -8.93 -23.24 -48.98
N ALA A 435 -8.83 -22.91 -50.27
CA ALA A 435 -8.46 -23.89 -51.30
C ALA A 435 -7.16 -24.65 -50.92
N GLU A 436 -7.02 -25.91 -51.35
CA GLU A 436 -5.89 -26.81 -51.01
C GLU A 436 -4.50 -26.16 -51.13
N THR A 437 -4.34 -25.20 -52.04
CA THR A 437 -3.09 -24.46 -52.26
C THR A 437 -2.70 -23.48 -51.15
N LYS A 438 -3.57 -23.20 -50.16
CA LYS A 438 -3.34 -22.27 -49.04
C LYS A 438 -3.38 -22.93 -47.66
N VAL A 439 -3.36 -24.27 -47.60
CA VAL A 439 -3.40 -25.02 -46.33
C VAL A 439 -2.18 -24.70 -45.46
N ASN A 440 -0.97 -24.75 -46.01
CA ASN A 440 0.25 -24.45 -45.23
C ASN A 440 0.30 -23.01 -44.73
N ASP A 441 -0.19 -22.03 -45.49
CA ASP A 441 -0.29 -20.63 -45.04
C ASP A 441 -1.16 -20.51 -43.78
N TYR A 442 -2.26 -21.27 -43.74
CA TYR A 442 -3.13 -21.31 -42.57
C TYR A 442 -2.45 -22.00 -41.38
N LEU A 443 -1.83 -23.17 -41.59
CA LEU A 443 -1.09 -23.88 -40.54
C LEU A 443 0.06 -23.02 -39.96
N ALA A 444 0.75 -22.25 -40.80
CA ALA A 444 1.76 -21.28 -40.39
C ALA A 444 1.17 -20.16 -39.52
N SER A 445 -0.02 -19.66 -39.85
CA SER A 445 -0.71 -18.60 -39.09
C SER A 445 -1.30 -19.04 -37.75
N LEU A 446 -1.43 -20.35 -37.48
CA LEU A 446 -1.96 -20.84 -36.20
C LEU A 446 -1.04 -20.43 -35.04
N PRO A 447 -1.61 -20.03 -33.89
CA PRO A 447 -0.84 -19.80 -32.67
C PRO A 447 -0.28 -21.12 -32.14
N VAL A 448 0.87 -21.08 -31.48
CA VAL A 448 1.41 -22.24 -30.74
C VAL A 448 0.51 -22.49 -29.54
N ASN A 449 -0.10 -23.67 -29.48
CA ASN A 449 -1.01 -24.09 -28.43
C ASN A 449 -0.29 -24.78 -27.26
N LEU A 450 0.79 -25.52 -27.55
CA LEU A 450 1.53 -26.31 -26.57
C LEU A 450 3.04 -26.16 -26.81
N LYS A 451 3.80 -25.88 -25.75
CA LYS A 451 5.26 -25.98 -25.76
C LYS A 451 5.65 -27.34 -25.22
N PHE A 452 6.15 -28.20 -26.09
CA PHE A 452 6.55 -29.55 -25.72
C PHE A 452 8.04 -29.60 -25.43
N LEU A 453 8.36 -29.92 -24.17
CA LEU A 453 9.72 -30.05 -23.70
C LEU A 453 10.40 -31.25 -24.39
N TYR A 454 11.56 -30.99 -25.00
CA TYR A 454 12.45 -31.99 -25.56
C TYR A 454 13.05 -32.85 -24.43
N THR A 455 12.27 -33.81 -23.94
CA THR A 455 12.69 -34.75 -22.90
C THR A 455 12.83 -36.17 -23.44
N ALA A 456 13.30 -37.07 -22.59
CA ALA A 456 13.33 -38.49 -22.90
C ALA A 456 11.94 -39.15 -22.85
N ASP A 457 10.98 -38.55 -22.12
CA ASP A 457 9.70 -39.18 -21.79
C ASP A 457 8.58 -38.67 -22.70
N PRO A 458 7.70 -39.55 -23.21
CA PRO A 458 6.53 -39.13 -23.96
C PRO A 458 5.56 -38.31 -23.10
N LEU A 459 4.98 -37.23 -23.66
CA LEU A 459 3.90 -36.48 -23.02
C LEU A 459 2.55 -37.06 -23.43
N ASP A 460 1.71 -37.33 -22.44
CA ASP A 460 0.33 -37.77 -22.68
C ASP A 460 -0.61 -36.56 -22.85
N LEU A 461 -1.33 -36.50 -23.97
CA LEU A 461 -2.23 -35.40 -24.28
C LEU A 461 -3.63 -35.57 -23.66
N GLU A 462 -4.02 -36.78 -23.24
CA GLU A 462 -5.33 -37.01 -22.63
C GLU A 462 -5.64 -36.12 -21.42
N PRO A 463 -4.77 -36.03 -20.38
CA PRO A 463 -5.07 -35.22 -19.20
C PRO A 463 -5.03 -33.72 -19.45
N LEU A 464 -4.48 -33.29 -20.59
CA LEU A 464 -4.34 -31.87 -20.93
C LEU A 464 -5.57 -31.30 -21.62
N LEU A 465 -6.45 -32.15 -22.17
CA LEU A 465 -7.57 -31.74 -23.02
C LEU A 465 -8.92 -32.03 -22.36
N THR A 466 -9.88 -31.16 -22.65
CA THR A 466 -11.26 -31.34 -22.22
C THR A 466 -12.23 -30.93 -23.33
N GLY A 467 -13.42 -31.53 -23.30
CA GLY A 467 -14.52 -31.21 -24.19
C GLY A 467 -15.40 -30.17 -23.53
N LEU A 468 -15.66 -29.07 -24.24
CA LEU A 468 -16.39 -27.92 -23.72
C LEU A 468 -17.61 -27.59 -24.59
N ALA A 469 -18.60 -26.95 -23.99
CA ALA A 469 -19.68 -26.24 -24.67
C ALA A 469 -19.57 -24.74 -24.37
N THR A 470 -19.65 -23.88 -25.38
CA THR A 470 -19.68 -22.42 -25.21
C THR A 470 -21.08 -21.90 -24.88
N GLU A 471 -22.10 -22.59 -25.36
CA GLU A 471 -23.50 -22.24 -25.12
C GLU A 471 -24.35 -23.52 -25.14
N PHE A 472 -25.45 -23.51 -24.40
CA PHE A 472 -26.50 -24.51 -24.52
C PHE A 472 -27.86 -23.85 -24.41
N HIS A 473 -28.84 -24.49 -25.04
CA HIS A 473 -30.20 -24.01 -25.12
C HIS A 473 -31.14 -24.99 -24.45
N THR A 474 -32.12 -24.48 -23.74
CA THR A 474 -33.23 -25.28 -23.24
C THR A 474 -34.47 -24.97 -24.05
N ASN A 475 -35.37 -25.95 -24.16
CA ASN A 475 -36.69 -25.71 -24.72
C ASN A 475 -37.58 -24.79 -23.87
N THR A 476 -37.08 -24.27 -22.74
CA THR A 476 -37.73 -23.21 -21.98
C THR A 476 -37.38 -21.80 -22.48
N GLY A 477 -36.54 -21.67 -23.51
CA GLY A 477 -36.02 -20.39 -23.98
C GLY A 477 -34.96 -19.80 -23.04
N PHE A 478 -34.34 -20.64 -22.20
CA PHE A 478 -33.15 -20.28 -21.45
C PHE A 478 -31.93 -20.62 -22.29
N ASP A 479 -31.11 -19.60 -22.51
CA ASP A 479 -29.80 -19.64 -23.11
C ASP A 479 -28.78 -19.46 -21.99
N ALA A 480 -27.78 -20.34 -21.97
CA ALA A 480 -26.78 -20.36 -20.92
C ALA A 480 -25.91 -19.08 -20.95
N ASP A 481 -25.65 -18.46 -19.80
CA ASP A 481 -24.97 -17.15 -19.69
C ASP A 481 -23.51 -17.22 -19.21
N GLU A 482 -23.04 -18.38 -18.76
CA GLU A 482 -21.62 -18.59 -18.42
C GLU A 482 -20.71 -18.66 -19.65
N SER A 483 -19.40 -18.62 -19.39
CA SER A 483 -18.39 -18.51 -20.44
C SER A 483 -18.17 -19.80 -21.23
N GLN A 484 -18.10 -20.95 -20.52
CA GLN A 484 -17.85 -22.29 -21.04
C GLN A 484 -18.29 -23.34 -20.01
N TYR A 485 -18.85 -24.46 -20.47
CA TYR A 485 -19.27 -25.60 -19.66
C TYR A 485 -18.48 -26.85 -20.03
N VAL A 486 -18.06 -27.64 -19.04
CA VAL A 486 -17.45 -28.94 -19.31
C VAL A 486 -18.54 -29.94 -19.74
N LEU A 487 -18.33 -30.66 -20.85
CA LEU A 487 -19.34 -31.57 -21.38
C LEU A 487 -19.73 -32.68 -20.39
N THR A 488 -18.80 -33.14 -19.56
CA THR A 488 -19.08 -34.14 -18.51
C THR A 488 -20.05 -33.62 -17.47
N ASP A 489 -19.95 -32.33 -17.11
CA ASP A 489 -20.81 -31.70 -16.10
C ASP A 489 -22.22 -31.45 -16.65
N LEU A 490 -22.32 -31.29 -17.98
CA LEU A 490 -23.59 -31.29 -18.71
C LEU A 490 -24.20 -32.69 -18.89
N GLY A 491 -23.57 -33.76 -18.37
CA GLY A 491 -24.09 -35.13 -18.44
C GLY A 491 -23.63 -35.93 -19.65
N PHE A 492 -22.63 -35.49 -20.41
CA PHE A 492 -22.05 -36.28 -21.50
C PHE A 492 -20.93 -37.19 -20.99
N GLU A 493 -21.11 -38.51 -21.14
CA GLU A 493 -20.13 -39.51 -20.69
C GLU A 493 -19.19 -39.96 -21.82
N ASN A 494 -18.06 -40.57 -21.45
CA ASN A 494 -17.08 -41.15 -22.38
C ASN A 494 -16.54 -40.13 -23.41
N VAL A 495 -16.29 -38.89 -22.98
CA VAL A 495 -15.62 -37.88 -23.80
C VAL A 495 -14.16 -38.30 -24.01
N THR A 496 -13.80 -38.63 -25.24
CA THR A 496 -12.48 -39.17 -25.59
C THR A 496 -11.90 -38.44 -26.81
N PHE A 497 -10.57 -38.44 -26.93
CA PHE A 497 -9.86 -37.76 -28.00
C PHE A 497 -9.03 -38.74 -28.84
N GLN A 498 -9.04 -38.53 -30.16
CA GLN A 498 -8.15 -39.21 -31.09
C GLN A 498 -7.28 -38.20 -31.82
N TYR A 499 -6.04 -38.60 -32.12
CA TYR A 499 -5.02 -37.69 -32.63
C TYR A 499 -4.51 -38.19 -33.99
N GLU A 500 -4.28 -37.27 -34.92
CA GLU A 500 -3.75 -37.56 -36.25
C GLU A 500 -2.69 -36.51 -36.63
N ALA A 501 -1.52 -36.94 -37.11
CA ALA A 501 -0.46 -36.04 -37.53
C ALA A 501 -0.80 -35.34 -38.86
N VAL A 502 -0.81 -34.00 -38.87
CA VAL A 502 -1.07 -33.20 -40.07
C VAL A 502 0.26 -32.83 -40.73
N SER A 503 0.38 -33.11 -42.04
CA SER A 503 1.55 -32.69 -42.82
C SER A 503 1.62 -31.17 -42.85
N TYR A 504 2.70 -30.59 -42.35
CA TYR A 504 2.91 -29.14 -42.32
C TYR A 504 4.27 -28.84 -42.92
N MET A 505 4.28 -28.35 -44.17
CA MET A 505 5.54 -28.02 -44.85
C MET A 505 5.94 -26.59 -44.54
N ASP A 506 7.12 -26.44 -43.95
CA ASP A 506 7.77 -25.15 -43.75
C ASP A 506 9.29 -25.32 -43.90
N ALA A 507 9.98 -24.31 -44.42
CA ALA A 507 11.40 -24.37 -44.75
C ALA A 507 11.82 -25.66 -45.50
N GLU A 508 11.02 -26.05 -46.50
CA GLU A 508 11.21 -27.24 -47.35
C GLU A 508 11.16 -28.60 -46.64
N VAL A 509 10.66 -28.64 -45.40
CA VAL A 509 10.59 -29.86 -44.58
C VAL A 509 9.21 -30.00 -43.94
N ASP A 510 8.68 -31.23 -43.85
CA ASP A 510 7.48 -31.51 -43.07
C ASP A 510 7.81 -31.42 -41.57
N GLN A 511 7.38 -30.33 -40.95
CA GLN A 511 7.67 -30.02 -39.55
C GLN A 511 7.00 -31.01 -38.58
N THR A 512 5.85 -31.58 -38.96
CA THR A 512 5.14 -32.56 -38.12
C THR A 512 5.72 -33.95 -38.30
N LYS A 513 5.65 -34.50 -39.52
CA LYS A 513 5.93 -35.92 -39.77
C LYS A 513 7.40 -36.29 -39.61
N ARG A 514 8.30 -35.30 -39.70
CA ARG A 514 9.75 -35.53 -39.50
C ARG A 514 10.15 -35.53 -38.03
N TYR A 515 9.50 -34.72 -37.20
CA TYR A 515 9.98 -34.46 -35.83
C TYR A 515 9.05 -34.98 -34.73
N LEU A 516 7.75 -35.16 -35.00
CA LEU A 516 6.78 -35.62 -34.01
C LEU A 516 6.44 -37.10 -34.21
N LYS A 517 6.66 -37.90 -33.17
CA LYS A 517 6.14 -39.27 -33.05
C LYS A 517 4.84 -39.20 -32.26
N LEU A 518 3.79 -39.79 -32.81
CA LEU A 518 2.48 -39.90 -32.18
C LEU A 518 2.16 -41.39 -31.98
N ASP A 519 1.85 -41.78 -30.74
CA ASP A 519 1.47 -43.13 -30.33
C ASP A 519 0.22 -43.07 -29.45
N GLY A 520 -0.96 -43.21 -30.06
CA GLY A 520 -2.24 -42.94 -29.40
C GLY A 520 -2.35 -41.48 -28.97
N SER A 521 -2.47 -41.24 -27.65
CA SER A 521 -2.48 -39.91 -27.03
C SER A 521 -1.08 -39.37 -26.71
N LYS A 522 -0.04 -40.20 -26.81
CA LYS A 522 1.32 -39.86 -26.40
C LYS A 522 2.12 -39.28 -27.54
N ILE A 523 2.77 -38.15 -27.28
CA ILE A 523 3.69 -37.51 -28.20
C ILE A 523 5.13 -37.59 -27.71
N SER A 524 6.07 -37.79 -28.64
CA SER A 524 7.50 -37.72 -28.37
C SER A 524 8.24 -37.20 -29.61
N VAL A 525 9.52 -36.85 -29.47
CA VAL A 525 10.34 -36.42 -30.62
C VAL A 525 10.91 -37.63 -31.37
N ILE A 526 10.82 -37.65 -32.71
CA ILE A 526 11.42 -38.69 -33.57
C ILE A 526 12.94 -38.59 -33.50
N ASP A 527 13.61 -39.72 -33.28
CA ASP A 527 15.07 -39.90 -33.31
C ASP A 527 15.90 -38.95 -32.44
N LYS A 528 15.28 -38.23 -31.49
CA LYS A 528 15.94 -37.31 -30.55
C LYS A 528 17.01 -36.44 -31.23
N GLN A 529 16.62 -35.76 -32.30
CA GLN A 529 17.49 -34.83 -33.02
C GLN A 529 17.37 -33.44 -32.41
N SER A 530 18.48 -32.84 -31.96
CA SER A 530 18.50 -31.45 -31.48
C SER A 530 18.02 -30.43 -32.54
N ALA A 531 18.08 -30.79 -33.84
CA ALA A 531 17.52 -30.02 -34.94
C ALA A 531 15.98 -29.86 -34.90
N SER A 532 15.29 -30.61 -34.03
CA SER A 532 13.85 -30.46 -33.76
C SER A 532 13.52 -29.28 -32.86
N ILE A 533 14.47 -28.78 -32.04
CA ILE A 533 14.24 -27.67 -31.12
C ILE A 533 13.90 -26.40 -31.93
N GLY A 534 12.82 -25.72 -31.57
CA GLY A 534 12.25 -24.57 -32.28
C GLY A 534 11.39 -24.92 -33.50
N ARG A 535 11.26 -26.20 -33.86
CA ARG A 535 10.33 -26.65 -34.92
C ARG A 535 8.90 -26.69 -34.40
N GLN A 536 7.94 -26.60 -35.31
CA GLN A 536 6.51 -26.55 -34.96
C GLN A 536 5.73 -27.68 -35.64
N ALA A 537 5.13 -28.57 -34.87
CA ALA A 537 4.31 -29.66 -35.38
C ALA A 537 2.81 -29.31 -35.27
N VAL A 538 1.98 -29.91 -36.12
CA VAL A 538 0.53 -29.75 -36.07
C VAL A 538 -0.16 -31.11 -35.96
N LEU A 539 -1.02 -31.24 -34.96
CA LEU A 539 -1.92 -32.37 -34.78
C LEU A 539 -3.36 -31.97 -35.09
N LYS A 540 -4.11 -32.92 -35.66
CA LYS A 540 -5.57 -32.89 -35.71
C LYS A 540 -6.09 -33.68 -34.51
N VAL A 541 -6.96 -33.06 -33.73
CA VAL A 541 -7.59 -33.64 -32.54
C VAL A 541 -9.07 -33.85 -32.81
N LYS A 542 -9.54 -35.09 -32.71
CA LYS A 542 -10.93 -35.52 -32.94
C LYS A 542 -11.59 -35.83 -31.61
N MET A 543 -12.71 -35.19 -31.31
CA MET A 543 -13.49 -35.47 -30.10
C MET A 543 -14.59 -36.49 -30.40
N TYR A 544 -14.71 -37.48 -29.53
CA TYR A 544 -15.79 -38.45 -29.51
C TYR A 544 -16.52 -38.38 -28.18
N VAL A 545 -17.84 -38.50 -28.21
CA VAL A 545 -18.70 -38.57 -27.01
C VAL A 545 -19.53 -39.83 -27.14
N ASP A 546 -19.44 -40.72 -26.14
CA ASP A 546 -20.04 -42.05 -26.18
C ASP A 546 -19.79 -42.82 -27.50
N GLY A 547 -18.55 -42.74 -27.99
CA GLY A 547 -18.12 -43.37 -29.25
C GLY A 547 -18.65 -42.73 -30.54
N LYS A 548 -19.43 -41.64 -30.46
CA LYS A 548 -19.87 -40.84 -31.61
C LYS A 548 -18.89 -39.71 -31.87
N PHE A 549 -18.42 -39.60 -33.11
CA PHE A 549 -17.60 -38.47 -33.53
C PHE A 549 -18.37 -37.16 -33.36
N VAL A 550 -17.79 -36.11 -32.78
CA VAL A 550 -18.46 -34.81 -32.62
C VAL A 550 -17.78 -33.75 -33.46
N MET A 551 -16.46 -33.59 -33.38
CA MET A 551 -15.75 -32.58 -34.18
C MET A 551 -14.25 -32.83 -34.26
N SER A 552 -13.57 -32.05 -35.11
CA SER A 552 -12.11 -32.00 -35.21
C SER A 552 -11.57 -30.57 -35.04
N LYS A 553 -10.45 -30.42 -34.32
CA LYS A 553 -9.69 -29.16 -34.16
C LYS A 553 -8.21 -29.37 -34.50
N LEU A 554 -7.45 -28.28 -34.59
CA LEU A 554 -6.00 -28.31 -34.81
C LEU A 554 -5.25 -27.88 -33.55
N MET A 555 -4.18 -28.58 -33.22
CA MET A 555 -3.26 -28.24 -32.14
C MET A 555 -1.86 -28.04 -32.73
N LYS A 556 -1.29 -26.85 -32.54
CA LYS A 556 0.08 -26.56 -32.93
C LYS A 556 1.01 -26.65 -31.73
N ILE A 557 2.11 -27.38 -31.90
CA ILE A 557 3.06 -27.74 -30.85
C ILE A 557 4.43 -27.17 -31.24
N GLU A 558 5.10 -26.49 -30.32
CA GLU A 558 6.50 -26.04 -30.48
C GLU A 558 7.42 -26.90 -29.63
N PHE A 559 8.50 -27.43 -30.21
CA PHE A 559 9.50 -28.18 -29.45
C PHE A 559 10.47 -27.22 -28.77
N VAL A 560 10.60 -27.31 -27.44
CA VAL A 560 11.49 -26.43 -26.66
C VAL A 560 12.48 -27.25 -25.84
N GLU A 561 13.69 -26.74 -25.63
CA GLU A 561 14.71 -27.42 -24.82
C GLU A 561 14.40 -27.35 -23.32
N GLN A 562 13.92 -26.19 -22.85
CA GLN A 562 13.37 -25.97 -21.52
C GLN A 562 12.40 -24.78 -21.53
N GLU A 563 11.54 -24.71 -20.51
CA GLU A 563 10.79 -23.48 -20.27
C GLU A 563 11.68 -22.45 -19.57
N GLN A 564 11.94 -21.35 -20.25
CA GLN A 564 12.78 -20.28 -19.71
C GLN A 564 11.99 -19.32 -18.83
N GLN A 565 12.46 -19.13 -17.61
CA GLN A 565 11.85 -18.29 -16.58
C GLN A 565 12.50 -16.90 -16.51
N THR A 566 11.97 -16.04 -15.64
CA THR A 566 12.63 -14.80 -15.21
C THR A 566 12.87 -14.80 -13.70
N LYS A 567 13.90 -14.11 -13.23
CA LYS A 567 14.22 -14.06 -11.80
C LYS A 567 14.82 -12.73 -11.37
N ASP A 568 14.46 -12.25 -10.19
CA ASP A 568 15.04 -11.06 -9.59
C ASP A 568 15.80 -11.43 -8.31
N PHE A 569 17.02 -10.91 -8.20
CA PHE A 569 17.92 -11.10 -7.07
C PHE A 569 18.15 -9.77 -6.35
N VAL A 570 18.29 -9.83 -5.02
CA VAL A 570 18.72 -8.71 -4.19
C VAL A 570 20.13 -9.01 -3.69
N ASN A 571 21.06 -8.09 -3.93
CA ASN A 571 22.43 -8.19 -3.46
C ASN A 571 22.64 -7.40 -2.16
N THR A 572 23.48 -7.93 -1.28
CA THR A 572 23.82 -7.31 0.01
C THR A 572 25.33 -7.15 0.24
N ASP A 573 26.15 -7.39 -0.78
CA ASP A 573 27.61 -7.37 -0.65
C ASP A 573 28.13 -5.94 -0.50
N LEU A 574 27.52 -4.99 -1.21
CA LEU A 574 27.86 -3.58 -1.10
C LEU A 574 27.58 -3.06 0.32
N LYS A 575 28.60 -2.42 0.91
CA LYS A 575 28.51 -1.83 2.24
C LYS A 575 28.54 -0.32 2.15
N GLU A 576 27.97 0.32 3.16
CA GLU A 576 28.02 1.77 3.31
C GLU A 576 29.47 2.29 3.28
N GLN A 577 29.70 3.37 2.52
CA GLN A 577 31.00 4.01 2.38
C GLN A 577 30.95 5.47 2.83
N THR A 578 31.93 5.89 3.61
CA THR A 578 32.16 7.33 3.88
C THR A 578 33.23 7.82 2.91
N LEU A 579 32.84 8.67 1.97
CA LEU A 579 33.72 9.13 0.90
C LEU A 579 34.28 10.52 1.23
N ALA A 580 35.55 10.60 1.63
CA ALA A 580 36.27 11.84 1.87
C ALA A 580 36.94 12.36 0.58
N CYS A 581 38.16 12.90 0.67
CA CYS A 581 38.88 13.47 -0.48
C CYS A 581 39.64 12.46 -1.33
N THR A 582 39.99 11.32 -0.72
CA THR A 582 40.59 10.20 -1.44
C THR A 582 39.47 9.37 -2.06
N ALA A 583 39.58 9.09 -3.36
CA ALA A 583 38.68 8.17 -4.03
C ALA A 583 38.72 6.78 -3.37
N LEU A 584 37.65 6.02 -3.50
CA LEU A 584 37.52 4.66 -2.97
C LEU A 584 37.27 3.69 -4.11
N TYR A 585 37.78 2.46 -4.01
CA TYR A 585 37.39 1.41 -4.97
C TYR A 585 37.48 0.01 -4.38
N GLY A 586 36.75 -0.92 -4.97
CA GLY A 586 36.66 -2.32 -4.50
C GLY A 586 37.84 -3.22 -4.85
N GLY A 587 38.78 -2.75 -5.68
CA GLY A 587 39.82 -3.55 -6.31
C GLY A 587 39.66 -3.68 -7.83
N GLY A 588 40.28 -4.71 -8.41
CA GLY A 588 40.26 -4.98 -9.85
C GLY A 588 41.34 -4.25 -10.63
N ALA A 589 41.92 -4.92 -11.63
CA ALA A 589 43.05 -4.40 -12.40
C ALA A 589 42.70 -3.14 -13.23
N LYS A 590 41.47 -3.10 -13.78
CA LYS A 590 40.98 -1.96 -14.56
C LYS A 590 40.89 -0.69 -13.72
N LEU A 591 40.25 -0.78 -12.55
CA LEU A 591 40.14 0.36 -11.64
C LEU A 591 41.52 0.76 -11.11
N ALA A 592 42.37 -0.20 -10.72
CA ALA A 592 43.73 0.09 -10.23
C ALA A 592 44.62 0.81 -11.27
N ALA A 593 44.41 0.57 -12.57
CA ALA A 593 45.15 1.25 -13.63
C ALA A 593 44.66 2.68 -13.91
N ALA A 594 43.41 2.99 -13.61
CA ALA A 594 42.81 4.27 -13.93
C ALA A 594 43.35 5.41 -13.06
N THR A 595 43.61 6.54 -13.69
CA THR A 595 44.25 7.73 -13.11
C THR A 595 43.56 8.20 -11.84
N ALA A 596 42.21 8.18 -11.83
CA ALA A 596 41.40 8.58 -10.70
C ALA A 596 41.56 7.70 -9.45
N TYR A 597 42.07 6.47 -9.59
CA TYR A 597 42.17 5.49 -8.50
C TYR A 597 43.61 5.08 -8.15
N GLN A 598 44.63 5.62 -8.81
CA GLN A 598 46.05 5.31 -8.51
C GLN A 598 46.46 5.68 -7.08
N THR A 599 45.82 6.69 -6.49
CA THR A 599 46.02 7.13 -5.11
C THR A 599 44.82 6.81 -4.21
N ALA A 600 43.86 6.04 -4.71
CA ALA A 600 42.63 5.69 -3.98
C ALA A 600 42.83 4.62 -2.92
N THR A 601 41.94 4.60 -1.93
CA THR A 601 41.91 3.56 -0.91
C THR A 601 41.09 2.37 -1.41
N VAL A 602 41.65 1.16 -1.30
CA VAL A 602 40.93 -0.09 -1.59
C VAL A 602 40.05 -0.45 -0.40
N VAL A 603 38.76 -0.74 -0.64
CA VAL A 603 37.79 -1.11 0.39
C VAL A 603 36.98 -2.35 -0.01
N GLU A 604 36.81 -3.30 0.90
CA GLU A 604 36.12 -4.56 0.61
C GLU A 604 34.62 -4.39 0.32
N GLY A 605 33.98 -3.33 0.84
CA GLY A 605 32.54 -3.09 0.68
C GLY A 605 32.11 -2.55 -0.69
N LEU A 606 33.01 -2.48 -1.67
CA LEU A 606 32.77 -1.97 -3.03
C LEU A 606 32.95 -3.05 -4.11
N LYS A 607 32.57 -4.29 -3.80
CA LYS A 607 32.53 -5.38 -4.78
C LYS A 607 31.30 -6.27 -4.55
N ILE A 608 30.84 -6.89 -5.63
CA ILE A 608 29.78 -7.91 -5.63
C ILE A 608 30.40 -9.22 -6.10
N ASP A 609 30.23 -10.29 -5.33
CA ASP A 609 30.69 -11.62 -5.70
C ASP A 609 29.64 -12.32 -6.58
N PHE A 610 30.00 -12.67 -7.81
CA PHE A 610 29.09 -13.31 -8.76
C PHE A 610 28.95 -14.82 -8.60
N ASP A 611 29.75 -15.48 -7.76
CA ASP A 611 29.65 -16.93 -7.53
C ASP A 611 28.23 -17.32 -7.05
N GLN A 612 27.62 -16.48 -6.23
CA GLN A 612 26.25 -16.68 -5.75
C GLN A 612 25.23 -16.76 -6.90
N TYR A 613 25.44 -16.00 -7.98
CA TYR A 613 24.53 -15.99 -9.14
C TYR A 613 24.85 -17.13 -10.09
N PHE A 614 26.13 -17.44 -10.35
CA PHE A 614 26.50 -18.61 -11.15
C PHE A 614 25.91 -19.89 -10.54
N ASN A 615 26.01 -20.04 -9.21
CA ASN A 615 25.41 -21.16 -8.49
C ASN A 615 23.87 -21.16 -8.58
N ALA A 616 23.23 -19.99 -8.39
CA ALA A 616 21.78 -19.87 -8.46
C ALA A 616 21.21 -20.11 -9.88
N LEU A 617 21.99 -19.80 -10.91
CA LEU A 617 21.68 -20.04 -12.31
C LEU A 617 22.09 -21.44 -12.78
N GLN A 618 22.84 -22.19 -11.96
CA GLN A 618 23.41 -23.51 -12.27
C GLN A 618 24.27 -23.53 -13.54
N VAL A 619 24.99 -22.45 -13.80
CA VAL A 619 25.88 -22.33 -14.97
C VAL A 619 27.30 -21.99 -14.53
N SER A 620 28.29 -22.49 -15.26
CA SER A 620 29.67 -22.01 -15.10
C SER A 620 29.81 -20.60 -15.66
N LYS A 621 30.83 -19.84 -15.24
CA LYS A 621 31.15 -18.51 -15.80
C LYS A 621 31.24 -18.51 -17.33
N ALA A 622 31.88 -19.52 -17.92
CA ALA A 622 31.99 -19.63 -19.38
C ALA A 622 30.61 -19.81 -20.04
N LYS A 623 29.73 -20.64 -19.46
CA LYS A 623 28.36 -20.80 -19.94
C LYS A 623 27.50 -19.56 -19.72
N PHE A 624 27.71 -18.86 -18.61
CA PHE A 624 27.06 -17.57 -18.36
C PHE A 624 27.38 -16.55 -19.47
N VAL A 625 28.66 -16.41 -19.84
CA VAL A 625 29.11 -15.52 -20.92
C VAL A 625 28.56 -15.94 -22.28
N GLU A 626 28.57 -17.24 -22.59
CA GLU A 626 27.98 -17.81 -23.81
C GLU A 626 26.49 -17.50 -23.93
N TYR A 627 25.77 -17.61 -22.82
CA TYR A 627 24.31 -17.44 -22.81
C TYR A 627 23.92 -15.97 -22.78
N TYR A 628 24.49 -15.14 -21.91
CA TYR A 628 24.00 -13.78 -21.65
C TYR A 628 24.85 -12.70 -22.32
N GLY A 629 25.02 -12.80 -23.64
CA GLY A 629 25.56 -11.71 -24.48
C GLY A 629 26.99 -11.28 -24.13
N GLY A 630 27.85 -12.24 -23.77
CA GLY A 630 29.22 -11.96 -23.36
C GLY A 630 29.37 -11.58 -21.89
N GLY A 631 28.29 -11.65 -21.09
CA GLY A 631 28.28 -11.20 -19.70
C GLY A 631 28.03 -9.70 -19.52
N ASN A 632 27.52 -9.02 -20.54
CA ASN A 632 27.23 -7.58 -20.52
C ASN A 632 25.80 -7.31 -20.00
N PRO A 633 25.65 -6.68 -18.82
CA PRO A 633 24.34 -6.25 -18.33
C PRO A 633 23.87 -4.96 -19.00
N THR A 634 22.55 -4.78 -19.04
CA THR A 634 21.98 -3.42 -19.04
C THR A 634 21.97 -2.91 -17.61
N VAL A 635 22.56 -1.75 -17.36
CA VAL A 635 22.69 -1.17 -16.01
C VAL A 635 21.84 0.08 -15.86
N GLU A 636 21.02 0.10 -14.82
CA GLU A 636 20.26 1.28 -14.40
C GLU A 636 20.71 1.68 -12.99
N VAL A 637 20.93 2.98 -12.79
CA VAL A 637 21.29 3.52 -11.47
C VAL A 637 20.31 4.61 -11.09
N THR A 638 19.80 4.55 -9.87
CA THR A 638 19.09 5.65 -9.25
C THR A 638 19.85 6.13 -8.02
N LYS A 639 19.74 7.43 -7.74
CA LYS A 639 20.23 8.07 -6.53
C LYS A 639 19.04 8.68 -5.81
N ASP A 640 18.82 8.26 -4.56
CA ASP A 640 17.72 8.74 -3.71
C ASP A 640 16.34 8.65 -4.43
N GLY A 641 16.15 7.58 -5.21
CA GLY A 641 14.94 7.32 -6.00
C GLY A 641 14.86 8.00 -7.37
N VAL A 642 15.84 8.84 -7.74
CA VAL A 642 15.86 9.57 -9.03
C VAL A 642 16.90 8.96 -9.97
N LYS A 643 16.61 8.85 -11.27
CA LYS A 643 17.57 8.37 -12.28
C LYS A 643 18.90 9.12 -12.16
N PHE A 644 20.00 8.37 -12.10
CA PHE A 644 21.35 8.90 -11.95
C PHE A 644 22.21 8.49 -13.14
N ASP A 645 22.58 9.47 -13.97
CA ASP A 645 23.45 9.25 -15.14
C ASP A 645 24.93 9.51 -14.85
N GLY A 646 25.31 9.83 -13.60
CA GLY A 646 26.68 10.16 -13.21
C GLY A 646 27.61 8.95 -13.00
N TRP A 647 27.27 7.80 -13.60
CA TRP A 647 28.05 6.57 -13.55
C TRP A 647 28.57 6.17 -14.95
N SER A 648 29.60 5.32 -15.01
CA SER A 648 30.07 4.71 -16.26
C SER A 648 30.79 3.37 -16.03
N PHE A 649 30.85 2.56 -17.08
CA PHE A 649 31.76 1.41 -17.16
C PHE A 649 33.20 1.83 -17.46
N ASP A 650 33.40 2.93 -18.19
CA ASP A 650 34.71 3.51 -18.43
C ASP A 650 35.15 4.33 -17.21
N SER A 651 36.22 3.89 -16.55
CA SER A 651 36.78 4.55 -15.36
C SER A 651 37.29 5.96 -15.64
N GLU A 652 37.65 6.28 -16.88
CA GLU A 652 38.24 7.56 -17.26
C GLU A 652 37.22 8.55 -17.83
N GLU A 653 35.95 8.17 -17.95
CA GLU A 653 34.93 9.05 -18.52
C GLU A 653 34.75 10.32 -17.67
N ALA A 654 34.88 11.47 -18.32
CA ALA A 654 34.80 12.78 -17.67
C ALA A 654 33.38 13.05 -17.15
N GLY A 655 33.28 13.57 -15.92
CA GLY A 655 32.00 13.88 -15.28
C GLY A 655 31.24 12.68 -14.70
N LYS A 656 31.77 11.46 -14.86
CA LYS A 656 31.21 10.23 -14.27
C LYS A 656 32.01 9.86 -13.01
N ASN A 657 31.33 9.91 -11.87
CA ASN A 657 31.96 9.78 -10.54
C ASN A 657 31.71 8.44 -9.86
N LEU A 658 30.81 7.61 -10.41
CA LEU A 658 30.62 6.22 -10.02
C LEU A 658 31.08 5.32 -11.17
N THR A 659 32.12 4.52 -10.97
CA THR A 659 32.55 3.51 -11.95
C THR A 659 32.01 2.15 -11.55
N ILE A 660 31.45 1.41 -12.49
CA ILE A 660 30.99 0.03 -12.29
C ILE A 660 31.74 -0.85 -13.27
N ASP A 661 32.67 -1.67 -12.76
CA ASP A 661 33.51 -2.55 -13.55
C ASP A 661 33.02 -4.00 -13.46
N TYR A 662 32.26 -4.42 -14.47
CA TYR A 662 31.82 -5.80 -14.64
C TYR A 662 32.70 -6.59 -15.63
N SER A 663 33.87 -6.08 -16.04
CA SER A 663 34.73 -6.80 -17.00
C SER A 663 35.27 -8.13 -16.47
N ASN A 664 35.45 -8.24 -15.15
CA ASN A 664 35.99 -9.45 -14.53
C ASN A 664 35.05 -10.65 -14.69
N ILE A 665 33.74 -10.45 -14.85
CA ILE A 665 32.79 -11.56 -15.06
C ILE A 665 32.69 -11.96 -16.54
N GLU A 666 33.37 -11.24 -17.44
CA GLU A 666 33.53 -11.60 -18.85
C GLU A 666 34.67 -12.65 -18.96
N GLY A 667 34.49 -13.70 -19.77
CA GLY A 667 35.51 -14.74 -19.97
C GLY A 667 35.28 -16.06 -19.23
N SER A 668 36.36 -16.72 -18.78
CA SER A 668 36.32 -18.07 -18.21
C SER A 668 36.76 -18.09 -16.74
N ALA A 669 36.65 -19.25 -16.07
CA ALA A 669 37.03 -19.41 -14.67
C ALA A 669 38.54 -19.20 -14.40
N ILE A 670 39.38 -19.12 -15.44
CA ILE A 670 40.84 -18.96 -15.30
C ILE A 670 41.37 -17.64 -15.87
N THR A 671 40.50 -16.78 -16.42
CA THR A 671 40.94 -15.50 -17.01
C THR A 671 40.99 -14.40 -15.97
N ASP A 672 39.89 -14.22 -15.24
CA ASP A 672 39.73 -13.19 -14.20
C ASP A 672 38.90 -13.75 -13.04
N ASN A 673 38.90 -13.02 -11.91
CA ASN A 673 38.05 -13.33 -10.76
C ASN A 673 36.54 -13.16 -11.07
N ASN A 674 35.67 -13.42 -10.09
CA ASN A 674 34.22 -13.36 -10.28
C ASN A 674 33.57 -12.16 -9.59
N ASN A 675 34.28 -11.04 -9.47
CA ASN A 675 33.75 -9.86 -8.80
C ASN A 675 33.37 -8.74 -9.77
N VAL A 676 32.24 -8.08 -9.53
CA VAL A 676 31.97 -6.76 -10.10
C VAL A 676 32.48 -5.72 -9.11
N TYR A 677 33.37 -4.83 -9.56
CA TYR A 677 33.99 -3.82 -8.71
C TYR A 677 33.38 -2.44 -8.91
N PHE A 678 33.36 -1.65 -7.84
CA PHE A 678 32.84 -0.29 -7.85
C PHE A 678 33.96 0.69 -7.49
N GLY A 679 34.03 1.79 -8.23
CA GLY A 679 34.94 2.91 -7.97
C GLY A 679 34.14 4.18 -7.69
N LEU A 680 34.49 4.88 -6.61
CA LEU A 680 33.90 6.15 -6.21
C LEU A 680 34.95 7.24 -6.35
N LYS A 681 34.84 8.09 -7.37
CA LYS A 681 35.66 9.29 -7.46
C LYS A 681 35.26 10.26 -6.36
N ASN A 682 36.21 11.02 -5.83
CA ASN A 682 36.02 11.97 -4.72
C ASN A 682 34.89 13.02 -4.95
N GLN A 683 34.53 13.30 -6.21
CA GLN A 683 33.42 14.18 -6.59
C GLN A 683 32.01 13.52 -6.53
N LEU A 684 31.91 12.23 -6.21
CA LEU A 684 30.63 11.55 -6.04
C LEU A 684 29.92 12.07 -4.78
N ARG A 685 28.67 12.50 -4.90
CA ARG A 685 27.90 13.12 -3.80
C ARG A 685 27.24 12.07 -2.92
N ALA A 686 27.18 12.29 -1.60
CA ALA A 686 26.46 11.42 -0.68
C ALA A 686 24.99 11.18 -1.10
N GLY A 687 24.48 9.98 -0.79
CA GLY A 687 23.13 9.52 -1.10
C GLY A 687 23.05 7.99 -1.19
N THR A 688 21.85 7.49 -1.43
CA THR A 688 21.57 6.05 -1.60
C THR A 688 21.49 5.72 -3.08
N TYR A 689 22.42 4.89 -3.54
CA TYR A 689 22.50 4.45 -4.93
C TYR A 689 21.89 3.05 -5.05
N VAL A 690 20.87 2.90 -5.89
CA VAL A 690 20.31 1.59 -6.25
C VAL A 690 20.78 1.26 -7.65
N ILE A 691 21.55 0.18 -7.77
CA ILE A 691 22.14 -0.29 -9.02
C ILE A 691 21.41 -1.57 -9.43
N LYS A 692 20.85 -1.55 -10.63
CA LYS A 692 20.11 -2.68 -11.21
C LYS A 692 20.85 -3.19 -12.44
N PHE A 693 21.32 -4.43 -12.36
CA PHE A 693 21.90 -5.16 -13.49
C PHE A 693 20.82 -6.05 -14.11
N THR A 694 20.57 -5.90 -15.40
CA THR A 694 19.63 -6.75 -16.13
C THR A 694 20.39 -7.55 -17.17
N TYR A 695 20.31 -8.88 -17.09
CA TYR A 695 20.86 -9.80 -18.06
C TYR A 695 19.72 -10.46 -18.82
N SER A 696 19.85 -10.55 -20.14
CA SER A 696 18.89 -11.21 -21.02
C SER A 696 19.60 -12.04 -22.08
N THR A 697 18.90 -13.05 -22.61
CA THR A 697 19.47 -13.94 -23.61
C THR A 697 18.44 -14.31 -24.68
N THR A 698 18.93 -14.54 -25.90
CA THR A 698 18.19 -15.18 -26.99
C THR A 698 18.45 -16.68 -27.08
N ASN A 699 19.41 -17.19 -26.28
CA ASN A 699 19.72 -18.61 -26.20
C ASN A 699 18.62 -19.32 -25.40
N THR A 700 18.15 -20.48 -25.88
CA THR A 700 17.09 -21.28 -25.25
C THR A 700 17.60 -22.30 -24.22
N ALA A 701 18.91 -22.54 -24.18
CA ALA A 701 19.59 -23.50 -23.32
C ALA A 701 19.76 -23.13 -21.83
N PRO A 702 19.68 -21.86 -21.37
CA PRO A 702 19.63 -21.56 -19.93
C PRO A 702 18.21 -21.51 -19.37
N THR A 703 18.06 -21.87 -18.09
CA THR A 703 16.77 -21.86 -17.36
C THR A 703 16.12 -20.49 -17.30
N TYR A 704 16.87 -19.40 -17.33
CA TYR A 704 16.33 -18.05 -17.23
C TYR A 704 16.55 -17.26 -18.53
N LYS A 705 15.48 -16.79 -19.20
CA LYS A 705 15.60 -15.92 -20.38
C LYS A 705 16.07 -14.52 -20.02
N ALA A 706 15.82 -14.09 -18.79
CA ALA A 706 16.32 -12.86 -18.21
C ALA A 706 16.36 -12.93 -16.69
N PHE A 707 17.28 -12.21 -16.07
CA PHE A 707 17.28 -12.02 -14.63
C PHE A 707 17.85 -10.65 -14.24
N THR A 708 17.47 -10.19 -13.05
CA THR A 708 17.88 -8.90 -12.50
C THR A 708 18.69 -9.09 -11.23
N ILE A 709 19.72 -8.27 -11.01
CA ILE A 709 20.37 -8.12 -9.70
C ILE A 709 20.22 -6.67 -9.25
N THR A 710 19.61 -6.46 -8.09
CA THR A 710 19.48 -5.12 -7.48
C THR A 710 20.39 -5.01 -6.27
N ALA A 711 21.33 -4.07 -6.30
CA ALA A 711 22.26 -3.79 -5.22
C ALA A 711 22.05 -2.36 -4.69
N THR A 712 22.26 -2.15 -3.39
CA THR A 712 22.18 -0.82 -2.77
C THR A 712 23.53 -0.42 -2.19
N LEU A 713 24.02 0.75 -2.59
CA LEU A 713 25.23 1.39 -2.08
C LEU A 713 24.87 2.71 -1.41
N VAL A 714 25.15 2.82 -0.11
CA VAL A 714 24.99 4.08 0.62
C VAL A 714 26.34 4.79 0.68
N VAL A 715 26.39 6.03 0.18
CA VAL A 715 27.58 6.89 0.27
C VAL A 715 27.29 8.05 1.22
N LYS A 716 28.14 8.25 2.22
CA LYS A 716 28.06 9.34 3.20
C LYS A 716 29.19 10.34 3.02
N ASP A 717 28.91 11.58 3.39
CA ASP A 717 29.93 12.62 3.57
C ASP A 717 30.66 12.39 4.91
N PRO A 718 31.98 12.65 5.02
CA PRO A 718 32.66 12.74 6.31
C PRO A 718 32.02 13.81 7.20
N VAL A 719 32.08 13.60 8.51
CA VAL A 719 31.60 14.56 9.51
C VAL A 719 32.80 15.27 10.11
N HIS A 720 33.04 16.52 9.71
CA HIS A 720 34.03 17.40 10.35
C HIS A 720 33.36 18.37 11.30
N THR A 721 33.97 18.60 12.46
CA THR A 721 33.43 19.49 13.50
C THR A 721 34.35 20.67 13.77
N TRP A 722 33.85 21.87 13.54
CA TRP A 722 34.47 23.14 13.89
C TRP A 722 34.31 23.42 15.38
N THR A 723 35.42 23.32 16.11
CA THR A 723 35.46 23.65 17.55
C THR A 723 35.39 25.17 17.73
N TYR A 724 34.36 25.67 18.41
CA TYR A 724 34.20 27.10 18.62
C TYR A 724 35.25 27.64 19.60
N ASN A 725 35.64 28.91 19.41
CA ASN A 725 36.52 29.62 20.31
C ASN A 725 35.69 30.33 21.41
N PRO A 726 35.78 29.92 22.69
CA PRO A 726 34.94 30.47 23.75
C PRO A 726 35.00 32.00 23.91
N SER A 727 36.13 32.64 23.58
CA SER A 727 36.27 34.10 23.70
C SER A 727 35.47 34.89 22.66
N MET A 728 35.09 34.26 21.55
CA MET A 728 34.29 34.87 20.49
C MET A 728 32.81 34.50 20.57
N TRP A 729 32.44 33.61 21.50
CA TRP A 729 31.09 33.06 21.67
C TRP A 729 30.60 33.16 23.12
N GLU A 730 31.23 34.01 23.94
CA GLU A 730 31.11 34.19 25.40
C GLU A 730 29.76 33.81 26.05
N GLY A 731 29.45 32.52 26.14
CA GLY A 731 28.16 31.99 26.63
C GLY A 731 26.94 32.27 25.74
N THR A 732 27.13 32.81 24.54
CA THR A 732 26.08 33.16 23.57
C THR A 732 25.78 32.02 22.60
N GLU A 733 24.57 32.01 22.04
CA GLU A 733 24.17 31.09 20.95
C GLU A 733 24.72 31.51 19.56
N TYR A 734 25.51 32.59 19.51
CA TYR A 734 26.04 33.22 18.31
C TYR A 734 27.49 33.68 18.51
N MET A 735 28.24 33.80 17.43
CA MET A 735 29.55 34.42 17.38
C MET A 735 29.42 35.95 17.45
N LEU A 736 30.26 36.60 18.25
CA LEU A 736 30.30 38.05 18.36
C LEU A 736 31.09 38.67 17.21
N GLY A 737 30.42 39.54 16.46
CA GLY A 737 31.05 40.43 15.49
C GLY A 737 31.40 41.76 16.15
N TYR A 738 32.64 42.23 15.95
CA TYR A 738 33.11 43.49 16.50
C TYR A 738 33.52 44.47 15.40
N GLY A 739 33.44 45.76 15.66
CA GLY A 739 34.00 46.75 14.75
C GLY A 739 35.50 46.94 14.96
N GLN A 740 36.20 47.37 13.91
CA GLN A 740 37.61 47.75 13.95
C GLN A 740 37.84 49.03 13.11
N PRO A 741 38.79 49.89 13.50
CA PRO A 741 39.18 51.02 12.68
C PRO A 741 39.84 50.50 11.39
N THR A 742 39.62 51.20 10.27
CA THR A 742 40.21 50.83 8.98
C THR A 742 41.73 51.03 8.91
N SER A 743 42.34 51.69 9.91
CA SER A 743 43.78 51.81 10.09
C SER A 743 44.15 51.83 11.59
N GLY A 744 45.44 51.88 11.91
CA GLY A 744 45.90 52.06 13.30
C GLY A 744 45.62 53.45 13.90
N ASP A 745 45.04 54.37 13.13
CA ASP A 745 44.67 55.70 13.59
C ASP A 745 43.25 55.72 14.18
N TYR A 746 43.12 56.24 15.40
CA TYR A 746 41.84 56.43 16.08
C TYR A 746 40.91 57.44 15.35
N GLY A 747 41.38 58.16 14.33
CA GLY A 747 40.54 59.01 13.47
C GLY A 747 39.90 58.31 12.26
N ALA A 748 40.28 57.05 11.96
CA ALA A 748 39.83 56.36 10.76
C ALA A 748 38.38 55.85 10.85
N PRO A 749 37.65 55.72 9.72
CA PRO A 749 36.31 55.12 9.70
C PRO A 749 36.30 53.74 10.38
N PHE A 750 35.33 53.53 11.29
CA PHE A 750 35.18 52.30 12.05
C PHE A 750 34.22 51.33 11.34
N LEU A 751 34.71 50.21 10.80
CA LEU A 751 33.91 49.25 10.05
C LEU A 751 33.56 48.04 10.92
N MET A 752 32.30 47.61 10.87
CA MET A 752 31.85 46.36 11.49
C MET A 752 32.37 45.18 10.66
N LYS A 753 33.40 44.50 11.19
CA LYS A 753 34.11 43.43 10.50
C LYS A 753 34.32 42.24 11.44
N ALA A 754 33.77 41.08 11.08
CA ALA A 754 34.05 39.82 11.77
C ALA A 754 34.92 38.92 10.88
N THR A 755 36.09 38.53 11.37
CA THR A 755 36.90 37.48 10.77
C THR A 755 36.39 36.14 11.30
N ILE A 756 35.86 35.30 10.41
CA ILE A 756 35.08 34.11 10.79
C ILE A 756 35.94 33.10 11.54
N GLU A 757 37.17 32.91 11.08
CA GLU A 757 38.15 31.97 11.64
C GLU A 757 38.47 32.24 13.10
N ASP A 758 38.47 33.51 13.52
CA ASP A 758 38.77 33.88 14.90
C ASP A 758 37.72 33.29 15.87
N GLY A 759 36.51 32.98 15.35
CA GLY A 759 35.43 32.30 16.05
C GLY A 759 35.67 30.82 16.32
N PHE A 760 36.75 30.22 15.82
CA PHE A 760 37.04 28.80 15.94
C PHE A 760 38.45 28.55 16.46
N MET A 761 38.69 27.38 17.05
CA MET A 761 40.03 26.95 17.45
C MET A 761 40.82 26.43 16.24
N ASP A 762 42.14 26.63 16.25
CA ASP A 762 43.06 26.05 15.25
C ASP A 762 43.13 24.51 15.43
N SER A 763 42.13 23.81 14.91
CA SER A 763 42.12 22.34 14.85
C SER A 763 41.42 21.91 13.55
N TRP A 764 42.14 22.00 12.44
CA TRP A 764 41.66 21.52 11.14
C TRP A 764 42.16 20.10 10.89
N ASP A 765 41.24 19.14 10.75
CA ASP A 765 41.48 17.74 10.39
C ASP A 765 40.83 17.33 9.05
N GLY A 766 40.15 18.27 8.38
CA GLY A 766 39.51 18.05 7.08
C GLY A 766 40.52 17.92 5.92
N CYS A 767 40.07 17.35 4.80
CA CYS A 767 40.93 17.01 3.67
C CYS A 767 40.75 17.93 2.45
N GLY A 768 39.74 18.79 2.46
CA GLY A 768 39.38 19.71 1.39
C GLY A 768 39.67 21.18 1.68
N GLN A 769 39.23 22.06 0.79
CA GLN A 769 39.27 23.51 0.99
C GLN A 769 38.00 23.98 1.71
N TRP A 770 38.16 24.33 2.98
CA TRP A 770 37.16 25.04 3.77
C TRP A 770 36.75 26.40 3.19
N ASP A 771 35.50 26.77 3.45
CA ASP A 771 34.90 28.04 3.03
C ASP A 771 33.68 28.34 3.93
N PHE A 772 33.19 29.58 3.87
CA PHE A 772 31.98 30.00 4.56
C PHE A 772 31.02 30.68 3.60
N GLU A 773 29.74 30.31 3.69
CA GLU A 773 28.69 30.86 2.84
C GLU A 773 27.73 31.72 3.65
N LEU A 774 27.41 32.91 3.14
CA LEU A 774 26.38 33.76 3.72
C LEU A 774 25.00 33.16 3.40
N VAL A 775 24.26 32.78 4.44
CA VAL A 775 22.90 32.24 4.31
C VAL A 775 21.86 33.35 4.43
N THR A 776 22.14 34.39 5.23
CA THR A 776 21.29 35.58 5.32
C THR A 776 21.33 36.37 4.01
N THR A 777 20.20 36.47 3.32
CA THR A 777 20.07 37.25 2.09
C THR A 777 20.07 38.75 2.39
N ALA A 778 21.05 39.48 1.85
CA ALA A 778 21.14 40.93 1.92
C ALA A 778 21.86 41.50 0.68
N PRO A 779 21.52 42.72 0.23
CA PRO A 779 22.28 43.42 -0.80
C PRO A 779 23.76 43.60 -0.41
N ALA A 780 24.65 43.54 -1.40
CA ALA A 780 26.08 43.79 -1.20
C ALA A 780 26.39 45.20 -0.65
N SER A 781 25.49 46.15 -0.87
CA SER A 781 25.55 47.49 -0.27
C SER A 781 25.30 47.51 1.24
N GLU A 782 24.82 46.41 1.82
CA GLU A 782 24.51 46.30 3.24
C GLU A 782 25.45 45.34 3.98
N MET A 783 25.88 44.25 3.34
CA MET A 783 26.90 43.36 3.87
C MET A 783 27.58 42.54 2.77
N THR A 784 28.80 42.10 3.04
CA THR A 784 29.54 41.17 2.18
C THR A 784 30.31 40.15 3.01
N LEU A 785 30.37 38.91 2.53
CA LEU A 785 31.30 37.89 3.02
C LEU A 785 32.35 37.67 1.94
N THR A 786 33.61 38.01 2.25
CA THR A 786 34.72 37.99 1.30
C THR A 786 35.94 37.33 1.91
N THR A 787 36.78 36.69 1.09
CA THR A 787 38.09 36.20 1.53
C THR A 787 39.14 37.30 1.42
N ASP A 788 39.80 37.60 2.53
CA ASP A 788 40.94 38.52 2.60
C ASP A 788 42.18 37.85 1.99
N ILE A 789 42.69 38.38 0.88
CA ILE A 789 43.76 37.77 0.09
C ILE A 789 45.09 37.72 0.87
N ALA A 790 45.33 38.66 1.78
CA ALA A 790 46.60 38.73 2.51
C ALA A 790 46.67 37.70 3.64
N THR A 791 45.53 37.40 4.26
CA THR A 791 45.44 36.50 5.40
C THR A 791 44.81 35.14 5.08
N ASN A 792 44.21 35.01 3.89
CA ASN A 792 43.40 33.87 3.47
C ASN A 792 42.25 33.54 4.45
N LYS A 793 41.70 34.59 5.09
CA LYS A 793 40.63 34.48 6.08
C LYS A 793 39.31 35.03 5.54
N HIS A 794 38.19 34.47 5.96
CA HIS A 794 36.85 34.90 5.60
C HIS A 794 36.41 36.06 6.49
N VAL A 795 35.91 37.10 5.84
CA VAL A 795 35.61 38.38 6.48
C VAL A 795 34.19 38.77 6.14
N LEU A 796 33.35 38.82 7.17
CA LEU A 796 32.01 39.40 7.09
C LEU A 796 32.09 40.91 7.41
N ASN A 797 31.76 41.74 6.43
CA ASN A 797 31.67 43.18 6.57
C ASN A 797 30.20 43.61 6.58
N ILE A 798 29.85 44.53 7.48
CA ILE A 798 28.52 45.15 7.56
C ILE A 798 28.65 46.63 7.22
N PHE A 799 27.73 47.14 6.39
CA PHE A 799 27.69 48.51 5.88
C PHE A 799 26.37 49.25 6.22
N ASP A 800 25.39 48.58 6.85
CA ASP A 800 24.12 49.19 7.27
C ASP A 800 23.80 48.85 8.74
N LYS A 801 23.49 49.88 9.54
CA LYS A 801 23.30 49.77 11.00
C LYS A 801 22.10 48.93 11.39
N LYS A 802 21.16 48.74 10.46
CA LYS A 802 19.98 47.90 10.71
C LYS A 802 20.35 46.45 11.04
N TRP A 803 21.57 46.01 10.74
CA TRP A 803 22.09 44.68 11.05
C TRP A 803 22.71 44.59 12.44
N MET A 804 22.90 45.70 13.14
CA MET A 804 23.30 45.68 14.55
C MET A 804 22.20 45.06 15.41
N GLY A 805 22.59 44.18 16.34
CA GLY A 805 21.68 43.40 17.17
C GLY A 805 20.89 42.33 16.41
N LYS A 806 21.18 42.09 15.12
CA LYS A 806 20.55 41.03 14.34
C LYS A 806 21.50 39.86 14.13
N LYS A 807 20.92 38.66 14.17
CA LYS A 807 21.58 37.40 13.83
C LYS A 807 21.78 37.29 12.32
N ILE A 808 23.04 37.13 11.90
CA ILE A 808 23.44 36.92 10.51
C ILE A 808 23.90 35.47 10.39
N ARG A 809 23.18 34.70 9.57
CA ARG A 809 23.38 33.26 9.39
C ARG A 809 24.49 33.00 8.38
N VAL A 810 25.46 32.19 8.79
CA VAL A 810 26.58 31.70 7.98
C VAL A 810 26.60 30.18 8.02
N ARG A 811 27.03 29.55 6.93
CA ARG A 811 27.22 28.10 6.83
C ARG A 811 28.70 27.75 6.68
N ALA A 812 29.16 26.79 7.47
CA ALA A 812 30.49 26.21 7.33
C ALA A 812 30.47 25.10 6.27
N VAL A 813 31.32 25.21 5.26
CA VAL A 813 31.38 24.23 4.17
C VAL A 813 32.82 23.82 3.85
N GLU A 814 32.98 22.68 3.19
CA GLU A 814 34.24 22.17 2.68
C GLU A 814 34.06 21.71 1.24
N TYR A 815 34.94 22.18 0.36
CA TYR A 815 35.05 21.71 -1.00
C TYR A 815 36.12 20.62 -1.06
N ILE A 816 35.76 19.46 -1.59
CA ILE A 816 36.67 18.30 -1.64
C ILE A 816 37.88 18.53 -2.57
N GLU A 817 37.82 19.54 -3.42
CA GLU A 817 38.93 20.05 -4.24
C GLU A 817 38.96 21.57 -4.21
N THR A 818 40.02 22.15 -4.77
CA THR A 818 40.17 23.61 -4.92
C THR A 818 38.91 24.22 -5.50
N LYS A 819 38.31 25.17 -4.77
CA LYS A 819 37.09 25.88 -5.16
C LYS A 819 37.28 26.54 -6.52
N ASP A 820 36.53 26.08 -7.51
CA ASP A 820 36.53 26.60 -8.88
C ASP A 820 35.08 26.89 -9.28
N ALA A 821 34.75 28.16 -9.48
CA ALA A 821 33.39 28.58 -9.82
C ALA A 821 32.91 28.06 -11.18
N ALA A 822 33.82 27.62 -12.05
CA ALA A 822 33.49 27.01 -13.33
C ALA A 822 33.24 25.48 -13.22
N LYS A 823 33.56 24.87 -12.08
CA LYS A 823 33.40 23.44 -11.84
C LYS A 823 32.30 23.19 -10.81
N ASN A 824 31.55 22.10 -11.01
CA ASN A 824 30.53 21.66 -10.06
C ASN A 824 31.14 20.82 -8.93
N ASN A 825 32.09 21.40 -8.19
CA ASN A 825 32.81 20.71 -7.12
C ASN A 825 31.85 20.19 -6.05
N ARG A 826 32.14 19.00 -5.52
CA ARG A 826 31.45 18.45 -4.35
C ARG A 826 31.70 19.33 -3.14
N LYS A 827 30.61 19.80 -2.54
CA LYS A 827 30.56 20.62 -1.34
C LYS A 827 29.92 19.83 -0.21
N ILE A 828 30.55 19.85 0.95
CA ILE A 828 30.11 19.19 2.18
C ILE A 828 29.80 20.25 3.22
N ASN A 829 28.74 20.04 3.98
CA ASN A 829 28.39 20.90 5.10
C ASN A 829 29.09 20.38 6.37
N ASN A 830 29.90 21.23 6.99
CA ASN A 830 30.62 20.87 8.21
C ASN A 830 29.82 21.27 9.44
N ILE A 831 29.99 20.56 10.55
CA ILE A 831 29.27 20.84 11.79
C ILE A 831 30.03 21.90 12.60
N VAL A 832 29.30 22.83 13.22
CA VAL A 832 29.84 23.74 14.24
C VAL A 832 29.51 23.18 15.62
N SER A 833 30.53 22.97 16.45
CA SER A 833 30.38 22.38 17.80
C SER A 833 29.42 23.15 18.71
N ALA A 834 29.37 24.49 18.62
CA ALA A 834 28.49 25.33 19.43
C ALA A 834 27.00 25.08 19.11
N THR A 835 26.65 25.01 17.82
CA THR A 835 25.25 24.88 17.36
C THR A 835 24.85 23.44 17.09
N LYS A 836 25.82 22.53 16.93
CA LYS A 836 25.65 21.14 16.47
C LYS A 836 24.99 21.04 15.09
N THR A 837 25.05 22.11 14.30
CA THR A 837 24.55 22.16 12.93
C THR A 837 25.61 22.75 12.01
N SER A 838 25.39 22.74 10.70
CA SER A 838 26.32 23.36 9.76
C SER A 838 26.20 24.87 9.64
N GLU A 839 25.24 25.45 10.34
CA GLU A 839 24.97 26.87 10.29
C GLU A 839 25.10 27.48 11.68
N PHE A 840 25.54 28.73 11.70
CA PHE A 840 25.69 29.49 12.93
C PHE A 840 25.42 30.97 12.69
N ASP A 841 25.20 31.67 13.79
CA ASP A 841 24.93 33.10 13.78
C ASP A 841 26.15 33.91 14.11
N ILE A 842 26.23 35.07 13.48
CA ILE A 842 27.12 36.16 13.85
C ILE A 842 26.23 37.36 14.20
N MET A 843 26.47 37.98 15.35
CA MET A 843 25.75 39.17 15.75
C MET A 843 26.71 40.30 16.06
N PHE A 844 26.49 41.45 15.44
CA PHE A 844 27.22 42.68 15.73
C PHE A 844 26.50 43.44 16.83
N VAL A 845 27.19 43.66 17.94
CA VAL A 845 26.68 44.40 19.10
C VAL A 845 27.10 45.87 19.05
N ASN A 846 26.44 46.73 19.84
CA ASN A 846 26.90 48.12 19.94
C ASN A 846 28.29 48.14 20.58
N PRO A 847 29.30 48.73 19.91
CA PRO A 847 30.66 48.71 20.43
C PRO A 847 30.84 49.57 21.68
N VAL A 848 29.96 50.55 21.90
CA VAL A 848 29.98 51.42 23.09
C VAL A 848 28.96 50.89 24.09
N VAL A 849 29.44 50.49 25.26
CA VAL A 849 28.59 49.98 26.33
C VAL A 849 28.45 51.04 27.41
N TYR A 850 27.21 51.23 27.86
CA TYR A 850 26.88 52.04 29.04
C TYR A 850 26.78 51.16 30.28
N ALA A 851 27.41 51.60 31.36
CA ALA A 851 27.13 51.15 32.71
C ALA A 851 26.79 52.34 33.60
N GLN A 852 25.79 52.17 34.47
CA GLN A 852 25.44 53.18 35.46
C GLN A 852 26.43 53.12 36.62
N VAL A 853 26.91 54.29 37.04
CA VAL A 853 27.76 54.40 38.24
C VAL A 853 26.87 54.57 39.48
N ASN A 854 27.06 53.72 40.49
CA ASN A 854 26.36 53.77 41.78
C ASN A 854 26.88 54.91 42.70
N ALA A 855 27.02 56.13 42.17
CA ALA A 855 27.47 57.31 42.93
C ALA A 855 26.30 58.16 43.50
N ALA A 856 25.04 57.74 43.29
CA ALA A 856 23.85 58.53 43.62
C ALA A 856 23.67 58.86 45.11
N ALA A 857 24.27 58.10 46.02
CA ALA A 857 24.23 58.40 47.45
C ALA A 857 25.19 59.55 47.85
N ALA A 858 26.27 59.77 47.09
CA ALA A 858 27.27 60.79 47.39
C ALA A 858 26.93 62.15 46.75
N TRP A 859 26.24 62.14 45.61
CA TRP A 859 25.87 63.33 44.85
C TRP A 859 24.39 63.65 45.02
N TYR A 860 24.10 64.84 45.54
CA TYR A 860 22.75 65.38 45.67
C TYR A 860 22.77 66.90 45.52
N LEU A 861 21.60 67.48 45.26
CA LEU A 861 21.40 68.93 45.24
C LEU A 861 20.80 69.37 46.57
N VAL A 862 21.00 70.63 46.95
CA VAL A 862 20.37 71.24 48.14
C VAL A 862 19.49 72.40 47.69
N ASP A 863 18.26 72.41 48.18
CA ASP A 863 17.30 73.45 47.87
C ASP A 863 17.80 74.82 48.37
N LYS A 864 17.59 75.89 47.58
CA LYS A 864 18.09 77.26 47.86
C LYS A 864 19.61 77.37 48.11
N ALA A 865 20.40 76.42 47.63
CA ALA A 865 21.86 76.52 47.62
C ALA A 865 22.34 77.68 46.74
N ASN A 866 23.52 78.22 47.06
CA ASN A 866 24.10 79.35 46.34
C ASN A 866 24.42 79.00 44.88
N THR A 867 23.74 79.67 43.95
CA THR A 867 23.90 79.45 42.51
C THR A 867 25.12 80.17 41.92
N THR A 868 25.91 80.91 42.70
CA THR A 868 27.15 81.57 42.22
C THR A 868 28.40 80.72 42.41
N VAL A 869 28.32 79.62 43.18
CA VAL A 869 29.45 78.76 43.53
C VAL A 869 29.12 77.30 43.23
N LEU A 870 29.93 76.66 42.38
CA LEU A 870 29.73 75.28 41.92
C LEU A 870 29.67 74.25 43.07
N LYS A 871 30.45 74.49 44.13
CA LYS A 871 30.71 73.58 45.25
C LYS A 871 29.72 73.71 46.42
N GLU A 872 28.64 74.48 46.28
CA GLU A 872 27.69 74.75 47.37
C GLU A 872 26.37 73.98 47.27
N GLY A 873 26.25 73.04 46.32
CA GLY A 873 25.11 72.10 46.24
C GLY A 873 23.97 72.55 45.33
N ALA A 874 24.11 73.67 44.61
CA ALA A 874 23.16 74.09 43.56
C ALA A 874 23.42 73.41 42.20
N TYR A 875 24.58 72.76 42.06
CA TYR A 875 25.05 72.14 40.82
C TYR A 875 25.42 70.68 41.04
N LEU A 876 25.12 69.82 40.05
CA LEU A 876 25.43 68.40 40.08
C LEU A 876 25.99 67.95 38.72
N PRO A 877 27.18 67.31 38.68
CA PRO A 877 27.81 66.82 37.45
C PRO A 877 27.23 65.46 37.04
N ILE A 878 26.31 65.46 36.09
CA ILE A 878 25.57 64.28 35.61
C ILE A 878 26.51 63.28 34.93
N TYR A 879 27.57 63.76 34.29
CA TYR A 879 28.59 62.89 33.70
C TYR A 879 29.26 61.96 34.72
N ARG A 880 29.29 62.29 36.01
CA ARG A 880 29.86 61.42 37.07
C ARG A 880 29.04 60.13 37.30
N PHE A 881 27.85 60.03 36.72
CA PHE A 881 26.96 58.87 36.86
C PHE A 881 27.05 57.88 35.70
N VAL A 882 27.96 58.13 34.76
CA VAL A 882 28.08 57.39 33.50
C VAL A 882 29.44 56.70 33.43
N LYS A 883 29.43 55.43 33.03
CA LYS A 883 30.63 54.69 32.64
C LYS A 883 30.46 54.19 31.21
N LEU A 884 31.45 54.44 30.36
CA LEU A 884 31.47 54.04 28.95
C LEU A 884 32.71 53.23 28.64
N TYR A 885 32.53 52.11 27.96
CA TYR A 885 33.64 51.25 27.54
C TYR A 885 33.38 50.53 26.22
N ASP A 886 34.47 50.10 25.58
CA ASP A 886 34.49 49.32 24.36
C ASP A 886 34.19 47.85 24.68
N ILE A 887 33.12 47.30 24.12
CA ILE A 887 32.68 45.93 24.41
C ILE A 887 33.73 44.87 24.07
N LYS A 888 34.52 45.08 23.00
CA LYS A 888 35.51 44.09 22.53
C LYS A 888 36.68 43.99 23.49
N ARG A 889 37.07 45.11 24.10
CA ARG A 889 38.24 45.21 25.00
C ARG A 889 37.85 45.05 26.48
N GLY A 890 36.56 44.93 26.77
CA GLY A 890 36.00 44.81 28.12
C GLY A 890 36.24 46.05 28.97
N GLU A 891 35.82 45.99 30.23
CA GLU A 891 35.98 47.14 31.15
C GLU A 891 37.44 47.44 31.52
N THR A 892 38.36 46.48 31.40
CA THR A 892 39.76 46.69 31.80
C THR A 892 40.58 47.44 30.74
N ASN A 893 40.51 47.02 29.48
CA ASN A 893 41.31 47.58 28.39
C ASN A 893 40.49 48.44 27.42
N GLY A 894 39.16 48.41 27.54
CA GLY A 894 38.23 49.15 26.71
C GLY A 894 37.65 50.39 27.36
N MET A 895 38.06 50.73 28.59
CA MET A 895 37.49 51.86 29.30
C MET A 895 37.69 53.16 28.50
N MET A 896 36.58 53.84 28.20
CA MET A 896 36.61 55.14 27.54
C MET A 896 36.53 56.25 28.59
N PHE A 897 35.52 56.15 29.45
CA PHE A 897 35.20 57.14 30.46
C PHE A 897 34.60 56.46 31.70
N ASP A 898 35.14 56.73 32.88
CA ASP A 898 34.59 56.27 34.16
C ASP A 898 34.30 57.47 35.08
N GLY A 899 33.02 57.87 35.12
CA GLY A 899 32.57 58.99 35.92
C GLY A 899 32.78 58.83 37.43
N SER A 900 33.07 57.62 37.92
CA SER A 900 33.34 57.37 39.34
C SER A 900 34.74 57.78 39.80
N GLN A 901 35.68 58.00 38.87
CA GLN A 901 37.08 58.29 39.18
C GLN A 901 37.34 59.80 39.23
N GLU A 902 38.37 60.24 39.96
CA GLU A 902 38.80 61.65 39.99
C GLU A 902 39.22 62.10 38.58
N GLU A 903 40.12 61.32 37.97
CA GLU A 903 40.50 61.37 36.55
C GLU A 903 39.64 60.37 35.74
N PRO A 904 38.59 60.84 35.04
CA PRO A 904 37.59 59.95 34.45
C PRO A 904 38.01 59.38 33.09
N TRP A 905 39.06 59.93 32.47
CA TRP A 905 39.60 59.42 31.22
C TRP A 905 40.59 58.30 31.50
N PHE A 906 40.42 57.17 30.84
CA PHE A 906 41.30 56.03 31.06
C PHE A 906 42.68 56.27 30.45
N GLU A 907 43.71 56.20 31.29
CA GLU A 907 45.12 56.30 30.92
C GLU A 907 45.88 55.01 31.24
N ARG A 908 46.83 54.66 30.37
CA ARG A 908 47.77 53.55 30.61
C ARG A 908 49.13 53.91 30.06
N ASN A 909 50.17 53.82 30.90
CA ASN A 909 51.54 54.20 30.54
C ASN A 909 51.62 55.62 29.95
N GLU A 910 50.96 56.60 30.57
CA GLU A 910 50.93 58.01 30.14
C GLU A 910 50.25 58.25 28.76
N VAL A 911 49.52 57.26 28.23
CA VAL A 911 48.73 57.38 27.00
C VAL A 911 47.24 57.46 27.34
N GLU A 912 46.56 58.49 26.84
CA GLU A 912 45.12 58.74 26.96
C GLU A 912 44.27 57.79 26.10
N ILE A 913 44.35 56.48 26.38
CA ILE A 913 43.65 55.42 25.63
C ILE A 913 42.14 55.66 25.59
N GLY A 914 41.55 56.13 26.70
CA GLY A 914 40.11 56.37 26.82
C GLY A 914 39.61 57.45 25.86
N LYS A 915 40.34 58.58 25.73
CA LYS A 915 40.03 59.64 24.75
C LYS A 915 40.18 59.14 23.31
N GLY A 916 41.20 58.34 23.03
CA GLY A 916 41.40 57.70 21.73
C GLY A 916 40.24 56.79 21.34
N LEU A 917 39.77 55.95 22.27
CA LEU A 917 38.60 55.09 22.06
C LEU A 917 37.31 55.90 21.87
N PHE A 918 37.08 56.92 22.70
CA PHE A 918 35.93 57.82 22.60
C PHE A 918 35.88 58.54 21.24
N LYS A 919 37.06 58.97 20.74
CA LYS A 919 37.23 59.57 19.41
C LYS A 919 36.98 58.57 18.27
N MET A 920 37.50 57.36 18.39
CA MET A 920 37.36 56.29 17.40
C MET A 920 35.90 55.89 17.15
N HIS A 921 35.11 55.81 18.22
CA HIS A 921 33.67 55.50 18.11
C HIS A 921 32.79 56.72 17.85
N LYS A 922 33.40 57.92 17.72
CA LYS A 922 32.70 59.20 17.55
C LYS A 922 31.57 59.36 18.57
N VAL A 923 31.88 59.14 19.84
CA VAL A 923 30.88 59.18 20.90
C VAL A 923 30.41 60.60 21.13
N GLU A 924 29.11 60.79 21.29
CA GLU A 924 28.48 62.03 21.71
C GLU A 924 27.55 61.75 22.88
N VAL A 925 27.67 62.52 23.96
CA VAL A 925 26.79 62.40 25.11
C VAL A 925 26.00 63.70 25.27
N SER A 926 24.69 63.59 25.42
CA SER A 926 23.79 64.74 25.63
C SER A 926 22.80 64.47 26.75
N TYR A 927 22.26 65.52 27.36
CA TYR A 927 21.52 65.44 28.61
C TYR A 927 20.22 66.23 28.53
N LYS A 928 19.08 65.57 28.72
CA LYS A 928 17.77 66.23 28.73
C LYS A 928 17.07 65.96 30.05
N LEU A 929 16.38 66.97 30.61
CA LEU A 929 15.40 66.70 31.66
C LEU A 929 14.29 65.82 31.09
N SER A 930 14.02 64.70 31.75
CA SER A 930 13.00 63.76 31.32
C SER A 930 11.62 64.41 31.38
N ASP A 931 10.77 64.12 30.41
CA ASP A 931 9.37 64.60 30.40
C ASP A 931 8.54 63.94 31.53
N LYS A 932 9.10 62.93 32.22
CA LYS A 932 8.53 62.26 33.40
C LYS A 932 8.62 63.08 34.70
N ASN A 933 9.42 64.15 34.71
CA ASN A 933 9.57 65.01 35.89
C ASN A 933 8.30 65.83 36.18
N ASP A 934 8.04 66.10 37.47
CA ASP A 934 6.94 66.94 37.88
C ASP A 934 7.16 68.44 37.55
N ALA A 935 6.11 69.24 37.75
CA ALA A 935 6.12 70.67 37.43
C ALA A 935 7.11 71.49 38.28
N ILE A 936 7.48 71.03 39.47
CA ILE A 936 8.46 71.70 40.32
C ILE A 936 9.84 71.50 39.71
N VAL A 937 10.19 70.26 39.36
CA VAL A 937 11.45 69.93 38.71
C VAL A 937 11.58 70.61 37.35
N GLN A 938 10.54 70.58 36.52
CA GLN A 938 10.57 71.23 35.20
C GLN A 938 10.74 72.76 35.28
N ARG A 939 10.35 73.39 36.39
CA ARG A 939 10.49 74.84 36.59
C ARG A 939 11.85 75.23 37.16
N HIS A 940 12.39 74.41 38.06
CA HIS A 940 13.53 74.77 38.92
C HIS A 940 14.83 74.07 38.54
N ALA A 941 14.76 72.95 37.81
CA ALA A 941 15.93 72.26 37.28
C ALA A 941 16.26 72.78 35.86
N SER A 942 17.54 72.87 35.53
CA SER A 942 18.00 73.16 34.17
C SER A 942 19.35 72.50 33.89
N ILE A 943 19.57 72.06 32.65
CA ILE A 943 20.87 71.57 32.20
C ILE A 943 21.68 72.77 31.70
N LEU A 944 22.87 72.95 32.25
CA LEU A 944 23.75 74.04 31.86
C LEU A 944 24.28 73.86 30.45
N LYS A 945 24.47 75.00 29.79
CA LYS A 945 25.14 75.10 28.50
C LYS A 945 26.40 75.95 28.62
N SER A 946 27.44 75.58 27.88
CA SER A 946 28.65 76.37 27.68
C SER A 946 28.36 77.63 26.84
N THR A 947 29.38 78.48 26.69
CA THR A 947 29.32 79.74 25.92
C THR A 947 29.05 79.53 24.42
N ASP A 948 29.38 78.36 23.87
CA ASP A 948 29.06 77.93 22.50
C ASP A 948 27.69 77.23 22.39
N GLY A 949 26.91 77.17 23.47
CA GLY A 949 25.54 76.65 23.49
C GLY A 949 25.42 75.12 23.62
N LYS A 950 26.52 74.40 23.87
CA LYS A 950 26.51 72.94 24.10
C LYS A 950 26.19 72.60 25.54
N GLU A 951 25.48 71.50 25.77
CA GLU A 951 25.23 71.01 27.13
C GLU A 951 26.52 70.45 27.73
N VAL A 952 26.83 70.83 28.96
CA VAL A 952 28.08 70.46 29.65
C VAL A 952 27.89 69.38 30.71
N GLY A 953 26.72 68.73 30.74
CA GLY A 953 26.41 67.68 31.70
C GLY A 953 26.36 68.14 33.15
N LEU A 954 26.06 69.42 33.41
CA LEU A 954 25.83 69.97 34.75
C LEU A 954 24.35 70.28 34.94
N LEU A 955 23.74 69.64 35.92
CA LEU A 955 22.39 69.95 36.40
C LEU A 955 22.46 71.11 37.39
N LYS A 956 21.64 72.14 37.19
CA LYS A 956 21.42 73.23 38.15
C LYS A 956 20.03 73.14 38.73
N TRP A 957 19.96 73.31 40.04
CA TRP A 957 18.72 73.58 40.76
C TRP A 957 18.67 75.05 41.19
N ASN A 958 17.59 75.75 40.83
CA ASN A 958 17.31 77.08 41.34
C ASN A 958 15.83 77.22 41.72
N ASN A 959 15.61 77.36 43.03
CA ASN A 959 14.30 77.54 43.65
C ASN A 959 14.30 78.76 44.59
N ASP A 960 14.91 79.87 44.17
CA ASP A 960 15.03 81.08 45.00
C ASP A 960 13.65 81.64 45.42
N GLU A 961 12.65 81.57 44.53
CA GLU A 961 11.31 82.17 44.72
C GLU A 961 10.17 81.15 44.93
N GLY A 962 10.46 79.84 44.94
CA GLY A 962 9.43 78.79 45.04
C GLY A 962 9.26 78.18 46.44
N VAL A 963 8.37 77.17 46.52
CA VAL A 963 8.08 76.43 47.76
C VAL A 963 9.27 75.55 48.12
N LEU A 964 9.62 75.51 49.42
CA LEU A 964 10.73 74.68 49.91
C LEU A 964 10.50 73.19 49.63
N VAL A 965 11.56 72.50 49.20
CA VAL A 965 11.58 71.03 49.18
C VAL A 965 11.45 70.51 50.61
N GLY A 966 10.48 69.62 50.85
CA GLY A 966 10.16 69.09 52.17
C GLY A 966 11.15 68.04 52.68
N ASP A 967 10.78 67.32 53.76
CA ASP A 967 11.61 66.25 54.33
C ASP A 967 11.72 64.99 53.45
N VAL A 968 10.93 64.89 52.38
CA VAL A 968 11.07 63.87 51.33
C VAL A 968 11.87 64.46 50.19
N ASP A 969 13.02 63.84 49.88
CA ASP A 969 13.90 64.25 48.79
C ASP A 969 13.15 64.29 47.46
N GLN A 970 13.30 65.39 46.70
CA GLN A 970 12.66 65.59 45.40
C GLN A 970 13.48 64.88 44.31
N PRO A 971 12.95 63.84 43.64
CA PRO A 971 13.66 63.19 42.54
C PRO A 971 13.67 64.06 41.28
N ILE A 972 14.79 64.05 40.56
CA ILE A 972 14.98 64.61 39.22
C ILE A 972 15.46 63.48 38.30
N ILE A 973 14.70 63.22 37.25
CA ILE A 973 14.99 62.22 36.22
C ILE A 973 15.65 62.91 35.02
N ILE A 974 16.82 62.44 34.61
CA ILE A 974 17.56 62.95 33.45
C ILE A 974 17.69 61.82 32.42
N ASP A 975 17.34 62.13 31.18
CA ASP A 975 17.59 61.27 30.03
C ASP A 975 19.01 61.56 29.52
N VAL A 976 19.90 60.59 29.68
CA VAL A 976 21.26 60.61 29.13
C VAL A 976 21.24 59.89 27.79
N THR A 977 21.52 60.62 26.72
CA THR A 977 21.58 60.06 25.37
C THR A 977 23.03 59.92 24.94
N ILE A 978 23.42 58.70 24.57
CA ILE A 978 24.75 58.35 24.06
C ILE A 978 24.58 57.98 22.59
N LYS A 979 25.29 58.69 21.72
CA LYS A 979 25.38 58.40 20.29
C LYS A 979 26.77 57.95 19.94
N ASN A 980 26.86 57.06 18.96
CA ASN A 980 28.14 56.67 18.37
C ASN A 980 27.93 56.37 16.88
N SER A 981 28.81 56.94 16.05
CA SER A 981 28.81 56.77 14.60
C SER A 981 29.94 55.84 14.18
N TRP A 982 29.59 54.86 13.36
CA TRP A 982 30.54 53.96 12.73
C TRP A 982 30.56 54.22 11.21
N MET A 983 31.66 53.87 10.54
CA MET A 983 32.04 54.30 9.17
C MET A 983 32.13 55.81 8.96
N GLY A 984 31.99 56.61 10.02
CA GLY A 984 32.07 58.06 9.97
C GLY A 984 30.91 58.75 9.23
N GLN A 985 29.80 58.03 9.01
CA GLN A 985 28.61 58.51 8.34
C GLN A 985 27.48 58.82 9.35
N PRO A 986 26.78 59.97 9.27
CA PRO A 986 25.67 60.31 10.17
C PRO A 986 24.54 59.26 10.15
N GLU A 987 24.20 58.75 8.97
CA GLU A 987 23.18 57.71 8.76
C GLU A 987 23.46 56.42 9.54
N GLN A 988 24.72 56.14 9.85
CA GLN A 988 25.15 54.95 10.59
C GLN A 988 25.21 55.17 12.11
N THR A 989 24.82 56.35 12.60
CA THR A 989 24.80 56.64 14.03
C THR A 989 23.78 55.77 14.76
N THR A 990 24.23 55.14 15.84
CA THR A 990 23.35 54.49 16.82
C THR A 990 23.13 55.38 18.03
N THR A 991 22.02 55.16 18.73
CA THR A 991 21.61 55.99 19.86
C THR A 991 21.12 55.09 20.97
N GLN A 992 21.62 55.34 22.18
CA GLN A 992 21.20 54.70 23.43
C GLN A 992 20.70 55.80 24.36
N THR A 993 19.57 55.60 25.02
CA THR A 993 19.05 56.54 26.02
C THR A 993 18.90 55.83 27.34
N GLN A 994 19.41 56.43 28.41
CA GLN A 994 19.46 55.88 29.76
C GLN A 994 18.88 56.90 30.74
N GLU A 995 18.10 56.44 31.72
CA GLU A 995 17.49 57.31 32.73
C GLU A 995 18.32 57.31 34.00
N ILE A 996 18.72 58.49 34.46
CA ILE A 996 19.42 58.70 35.73
C ILE A 996 18.50 59.48 36.65
N THR A 997 18.31 58.98 37.87
CA THR A 997 17.55 59.70 38.91
C THR A 997 18.52 60.24 39.95
N VAL A 998 18.44 61.54 40.21
CA VAL A 998 19.17 62.25 41.27
C VAL A 998 18.17 62.95 42.19
N TYR A 999 18.63 63.47 43.32
CA TYR A 999 17.73 63.98 44.36
C TYR A 999 18.12 65.38 44.83
N VAL A 1000 17.11 66.21 45.09
CA VAL A 1000 17.24 67.50 45.78
C VAL A 1000 16.78 67.32 47.23
N LYS A 1001 17.63 67.71 48.15
CA LYS A 1001 17.37 67.70 49.60
C LYS A 1001 16.90 69.06 50.07
N LYS A 1002 16.22 69.09 51.23
CA LYS A 1002 15.77 70.33 51.87
C LYS A 1002 16.88 71.33 52.15
N ALA A 1003 16.52 72.61 52.24
CA ALA A 1003 17.45 73.74 52.18
C ALA A 1003 18.48 73.85 53.33
N ASP A 1004 18.21 73.29 54.50
CA ASP A 1004 19.11 73.27 55.65
C ASP A 1004 20.12 72.10 55.63
N THR A 1005 20.10 71.28 54.58
CA THR A 1005 21.02 70.15 54.42
C THR A 1005 22.44 70.64 54.16
N LYS A 1006 23.39 70.28 55.03
CA LYS A 1006 24.82 70.60 54.83
C LYS A 1006 25.39 69.85 53.63
N TYR A 1007 25.67 70.57 52.55
CA TYR A 1007 26.33 70.00 51.37
C TYR A 1007 27.81 69.70 51.64
N THR A 1008 28.29 68.53 51.20
CA THR A 1008 29.70 68.16 51.20
C THR A 1008 30.06 67.71 49.79
N VAL A 1009 31.01 68.41 49.16
CA VAL A 1009 31.49 68.06 47.82
C VAL A 1009 32.14 66.67 47.87
N PRO A 1010 31.73 65.72 47.02
CA PRO A 1010 32.37 64.41 46.94
C PRO A 1010 33.85 64.49 46.56
N ALA A 1011 34.64 63.52 47.02
CA ALA A 1011 36.09 63.49 46.80
C ALA A 1011 36.49 63.47 45.30
N THR A 1012 35.63 62.95 44.44
CA THR A 1012 35.85 62.94 42.98
C THR A 1012 35.73 64.31 42.32
N GLY A 1013 35.13 65.30 43.00
CA GLY A 1013 35.10 66.70 42.57
C GLY A 1013 34.40 66.97 41.22
N PHE A 1014 34.44 68.25 40.82
CA PHE A 1014 34.01 68.73 39.51
C PHE A 1014 35.23 68.86 38.59
N LEU A 1015 35.09 68.56 37.30
CA LEU A 1015 36.17 68.69 36.32
C LEU A 1015 36.50 70.16 35.97
N GLY A 1016 35.51 71.07 36.06
CA GLY A 1016 35.68 72.47 35.65
C GLY A 1016 35.21 73.50 36.69
N THR A 1017 35.09 74.76 36.25
CA THR A 1017 34.61 75.89 37.07
C THR A 1017 33.33 76.48 36.50
N LEU A 1018 32.63 77.36 37.23
CA LEU A 1018 31.41 77.99 36.71
C LEU A 1018 31.67 78.88 35.47
N ALA A 1019 32.88 79.44 35.34
CA ALA A 1019 33.28 80.26 34.19
C ALA A 1019 33.72 79.42 32.97
N ALA A 1020 34.18 78.19 33.23
CA ALA A 1020 34.58 77.21 32.22
C ALA A 1020 34.08 75.82 32.67
N PRO A 1021 32.77 75.55 32.50
CA PRO A 1021 32.20 74.28 32.95
C PRO A 1021 32.66 73.14 32.04
N GLU A 1022 33.23 72.10 32.64
CA GLU A 1022 33.70 70.90 31.93
C GLU A 1022 32.83 69.69 32.29
N GLY A 1023 32.50 68.91 31.26
CA GLY A 1023 31.78 67.65 31.39
C GLY A 1023 31.95 66.76 30.16
N LEU A 1024 31.23 65.65 30.12
CA LEU A 1024 31.33 64.67 29.04
C LEU A 1024 30.59 65.18 27.80
N GLY A 1025 31.36 65.72 26.84
CA GLY A 1025 30.86 66.35 25.61
C GLY A 1025 30.94 65.44 24.37
N SER A 1026 31.07 66.05 23.20
CA SER A 1026 31.25 65.33 21.93
C SER A 1026 32.71 64.97 21.72
N TYR A 1027 32.98 63.89 20.97
CA TYR A 1027 34.33 63.56 20.51
C TYR A 1027 35.04 64.72 19.80
N ALA A 1028 34.28 65.65 19.19
CA ALA A 1028 34.81 66.82 18.50
C ALA A 1028 35.49 67.82 19.45
N ASP A 1029 35.15 67.74 20.74
CA ASP A 1029 35.66 68.61 21.81
C ASP A 1029 36.96 68.08 22.43
N LEU A 1030 37.42 66.88 22.06
CA LEU A 1030 38.63 66.21 22.58
C LEU A 1030 39.91 66.51 21.75
N ASN A 1031 40.02 67.69 21.15
CA ASN A 1031 41.17 68.08 20.34
C ASN A 1031 42.15 68.99 21.07
#